data_AF-A0A7X9ZY54-F1
#
_entry.id   AF-A0A7X9ZY54-F1
#
_cell.length_a   1.000
_cell.length_b   1.000
_cell.length_c   1.000
_cell.angle_alpha   90.00
_cell.angle_beta   90.00
_cell.angle_gamma   90.00
#
_symmetry.space_group_name_H-M   'P 1'
#
loop_
_entity.id
_entity.type
_entity.pdbx_description
1 polymer ?
#
loop_
_entity_poly.entity_id
_entity_poly.type
_entity_poly.pdbx_seq_one_letter_code
_entity_poly.pdbx_strand_id
1 'polypeptide(L)'
;MSYVVAVRAMCEFTARRGDLDLRFTPAPTSLEGIAGHQMVAGRRASGYETELALSGTHRSLTVRGRADGYDPIANRLEEVKTYRGDLARMPANHRALHWAQALVYGHLLCRARGLAELTVALVYFDIGSQKETVLTQQHDARELEIFFVEQCERFLDWAVQEDAHRAARNAALAALSFPHGQFRRGQRELAVAVYRAARDGTPLMAQAPTGIGKTVATIFPLLKACGEDRLDRVFFLTAKTPGRALALDAIDTLHRSTTSLPLRTLELVARDKACEHPDKACNGESCPLARGFYDRLDAARASALATSRLDRAAVREAALAHEVCPYYLAQELARWADVVVGDYNYYYDGSAMLYALTQINQWRVGVLVDEAHNLLERARRMYSASLDQTAFRLARKSAPATLRKPLERLQREWNALKRAQTARYQVLTEVPGKLLSAAQNLIGAVTDQLADAPLSIDEHALRFFFDAMHFVALAEQFGEHSLFDITLSTDRYAPRDKTSATLCVRNVIPAPFLAPRYAAARTTVMFSGTFNPRHFYRDTLGLADDTRWLDVDGPFRAEQLQVRVAAHVSTRWRDRERSLAPIVELIARQYDTQPGNYLGFLSSFDYLQQVVALLRERHPDLPVWTQEPGMDEAARDAFLARFRTMRQGIGFAVLGGAFSEGVDLTGQQLIGAFIATLGLPQVNDINEQMRRTLDARFGNGYDYTYLYPGLQKVVQAAGRVIRTEDDRGVVHLIDDRYRRSEVRRLLPRWWQVD
;
A
#
# COMPACT_ATOMS: atom_id res chain seq x y z
N MET A 1 3.00 36.11 -2.65
CA MET A 1 3.74 34.93 -3.16
C MET A 1 3.62 34.87 -4.67
N SER A 2 4.69 34.52 -5.39
CA SER A 2 4.65 34.25 -6.83
C SER A 2 4.59 32.74 -7.04
N TYR A 3 3.64 32.26 -7.84
CA TYR A 3 3.48 30.85 -8.19
C TYR A 3 4.07 30.59 -9.57
N VAL A 4 4.64 29.39 -9.78
CA VAL A 4 5.08 28.95 -11.10
C VAL A 4 4.48 27.56 -11.35
N VAL A 5 3.70 27.41 -12.41
CA VAL A 5 3.02 26.15 -12.75
C VAL A 5 3.28 25.77 -14.21
N ALA A 6 3.40 24.47 -14.46
CA ALA A 6 3.46 23.96 -15.83
C ALA A 6 2.07 24.03 -16.47
N VAL A 7 1.98 24.39 -17.76
CA VAL A 7 0.70 24.41 -18.52
C VAL A 7 -0.11 23.12 -18.31
N ARG A 8 0.55 21.96 -18.49
CA ARG A 8 -0.08 20.65 -18.28
C ARG A 8 -0.66 20.49 -16.87
N ALA A 9 0.10 20.84 -15.84
CA ALA A 9 -0.32 20.69 -14.45
C ALA A 9 -1.51 21.61 -14.10
N MET A 10 -1.50 22.84 -14.62
CA MET A 10 -2.62 23.77 -14.46
C MET A 10 -3.88 23.22 -15.12
N CYS A 11 -3.81 22.84 -16.41
CA CYS A 11 -4.97 22.31 -17.12
C CYS A 11 -5.49 21.00 -16.51
N GLU A 12 -4.60 20.11 -16.04
CA GLU A 12 -4.99 18.88 -15.33
C GLU A 12 -5.75 19.17 -14.03
N PHE A 13 -5.55 20.34 -13.43
CA PHE A 13 -6.23 20.78 -12.22
C PHE A 13 -7.53 21.54 -12.52
N THR A 14 -7.53 22.46 -13.47
CA THR A 14 -8.61 23.45 -13.67
C THR A 14 -9.60 23.09 -14.78
N ALA A 15 -9.24 22.19 -15.69
CA ALA A 15 -9.97 21.94 -16.93
C ALA A 15 -10.55 20.52 -17.06
N ARG A 16 -10.44 19.66 -16.02
CA ARG A 16 -11.13 18.35 -16.02
C ARG A 16 -12.64 18.56 -15.97
N ARG A 17 -13.38 17.83 -16.81
CA ARG A 17 -14.84 17.89 -16.94
C ARG A 17 -15.41 16.53 -17.30
N GLY A 18 -16.71 16.33 -17.16
CA GLY A 18 -17.42 15.11 -17.55
C GLY A 18 -17.23 13.93 -16.60
N ASP A 19 -17.37 12.73 -17.14
CA ASP A 19 -17.41 11.49 -16.39
C ASP A 19 -16.05 11.10 -15.80
N LEU A 20 -16.09 10.45 -14.65
CA LEU A 20 -15.04 9.55 -14.22
C LEU A 20 -15.11 8.30 -15.10
N ASP A 21 -14.02 7.96 -15.78
CA ASP A 21 -13.95 6.78 -16.62
C ASP A 21 -12.65 6.02 -16.34
N LEU A 22 -12.80 4.80 -15.82
CA LEU A 22 -11.69 3.91 -15.49
C LEU A 22 -11.70 2.64 -16.33
N ARG A 23 -12.41 2.67 -17.46
CA ARG A 23 -12.13 1.69 -18.52
C ARG A 23 -10.66 1.82 -18.86
N PHE A 24 -9.95 0.69 -18.83
CA PHE A 24 -8.55 0.66 -19.18
C PHE A 24 -8.42 1.15 -20.62
N THR A 25 -7.85 2.34 -20.79
CA THR A 25 -7.54 2.90 -22.09
C THR A 25 -6.03 2.78 -22.27
N PRO A 26 -5.57 1.91 -23.18
CA PRO A 26 -4.18 1.86 -23.60
C PRO A 26 -3.58 3.24 -23.80
N ALA A 27 -2.58 3.57 -23.00
CA ALA A 27 -1.81 4.78 -23.17
C ALA A 27 -0.43 4.40 -23.73
N PRO A 28 0.15 5.21 -24.62
CA PRO A 28 1.51 5.00 -25.06
C PRO A 28 2.50 5.15 -23.92
N THR A 29 3.59 4.40 -23.99
CA THR A 29 4.75 4.63 -23.12
C THR A 29 5.36 6.00 -23.40
N SER A 30 6.13 6.53 -22.44
CA SER A 30 6.80 7.83 -22.61
C SER A 30 7.74 7.84 -23.83
N LEU A 31 8.40 6.72 -24.13
CA LEU A 31 9.28 6.58 -25.29
C LEU A 31 8.50 6.61 -26.60
N GLU A 32 7.36 5.91 -26.67
CA GLU A 32 6.48 5.95 -27.84
C GLU A 32 5.85 7.33 -28.05
N GLY A 33 5.51 8.03 -26.96
CA GLY A 33 5.08 9.42 -27.02
C GLY A 33 6.14 10.32 -27.65
N ILE A 34 7.39 10.26 -27.16
CA ILE A 34 8.51 11.03 -27.72
C ILE A 34 8.72 10.71 -29.20
N ALA A 35 8.74 9.42 -29.57
CA ALA A 35 8.90 8.99 -30.96
C ALA A 35 7.75 9.48 -31.85
N GLY A 36 6.51 9.46 -31.34
CA GLY A 36 5.35 10.00 -32.03
C GLY A 36 5.48 11.49 -32.31
N HIS A 37 5.88 12.28 -31.32
CA HIS A 37 6.09 13.73 -31.47
C HIS A 37 7.20 14.02 -32.50
N GLN A 38 8.32 13.29 -32.45
CA GLN A 38 9.40 13.41 -33.42
C GLN A 38 8.95 13.06 -34.85
N MET A 39 8.11 12.05 -35.02
CA MET A 39 7.60 11.66 -36.33
C MET A 39 6.67 12.71 -36.92
N VAL A 40 5.77 13.27 -36.10
CA VAL A 40 4.88 14.37 -36.53
C VAL A 40 5.72 15.58 -36.94
N ALA A 41 6.69 15.99 -36.11
CA ALA A 41 7.58 17.11 -36.42
C ALA A 41 8.37 16.88 -37.72
N GLY A 42 8.89 15.68 -37.94
CA GLY A 42 9.63 15.32 -39.16
C GLY A 42 8.79 15.34 -40.45
N ARG A 43 7.46 15.34 -40.35
CA ARG A 43 6.53 15.47 -41.49
C ARG A 43 6.19 16.92 -41.84
N ARG A 44 6.63 17.90 -41.05
CA ARG A 44 6.37 19.33 -41.28
C ARG A 44 7.44 19.96 -42.18
N ALA A 45 7.13 21.13 -42.75
CA ALA A 45 8.03 21.86 -43.66
C ALA A 45 9.20 22.52 -42.93
N SER A 46 10.23 22.96 -43.67
CA SER A 46 11.48 23.52 -43.12
C SER A 46 11.33 24.79 -42.26
N GLY A 47 10.18 25.47 -42.31
CA GLY A 47 9.86 26.63 -41.47
C GLY A 47 9.12 26.30 -40.16
N TYR A 48 8.84 25.03 -39.89
CA TYR A 48 8.13 24.60 -38.69
C TYR A 48 9.05 24.67 -37.46
N GLU A 49 8.58 25.35 -36.42
CA GLU A 49 9.28 25.48 -35.16
C GLU A 49 8.82 24.38 -34.21
N THR A 50 9.75 23.78 -33.46
CA THR A 50 9.48 22.66 -32.53
C THR A 50 9.85 23.03 -31.11
N GLU A 51 9.16 22.43 -30.12
CA GLU A 51 9.50 22.54 -28.69
C GLU A 51 9.60 24.00 -28.19
N LEU A 52 8.61 24.83 -28.56
CA LEU A 52 8.63 26.26 -28.25
C LEU A 52 8.43 26.48 -26.75
N ALA A 53 9.48 26.97 -26.08
CA ALA A 53 9.39 27.40 -24.70
C ALA A 53 8.52 28.66 -24.59
N LEU A 54 7.37 28.53 -23.94
CA LEU A 54 6.41 29.60 -23.77
C LEU A 54 6.18 29.87 -22.29
N SER A 55 5.97 31.14 -21.96
CA SER A 55 5.64 31.57 -20.59
C SER A 55 4.79 32.83 -20.59
N GLY A 56 3.90 32.94 -19.62
CA GLY A 56 3.06 34.10 -19.42
C GLY A 56 2.74 34.28 -17.94
N THR A 57 2.40 35.51 -17.58
CA THR A 57 2.09 35.88 -16.20
C THR A 57 0.67 36.42 -16.10
N HIS A 58 -0.04 35.98 -15.07
CA HIS A 58 -1.33 36.53 -14.66
C HIS A 58 -1.31 36.77 -13.14
N ARG A 59 -1.42 38.04 -12.74
CA ARG A 59 -1.21 38.46 -11.34
C ARG A 59 0.12 37.91 -10.79
N SER A 60 0.07 37.05 -9.78
CA SER A 60 1.24 36.41 -9.17
C SER A 60 1.56 35.02 -9.73
N LEU A 61 0.78 34.51 -10.69
CA LEU A 61 0.98 33.21 -11.31
C LEU A 61 1.79 33.35 -12.61
N THR A 62 2.88 32.61 -12.70
CA THR A 62 3.62 32.37 -13.94
C THR A 62 3.27 30.99 -14.47
N VAL A 63 2.69 30.93 -15.65
CA VAL A 63 2.41 29.68 -16.36
C VAL A 63 3.47 29.49 -17.43
N ARG A 64 4.11 28.32 -17.47
CA ARG A 64 5.15 28.01 -18.46
C ARG A 64 5.05 26.59 -19.00
N GLY A 65 5.55 26.36 -20.20
CA GLY A 65 5.61 25.03 -20.79
C GLY A 65 6.35 25.03 -22.11
N ARG A 66 6.29 23.91 -22.81
CA ARG A 66 6.78 23.76 -24.17
C ARG A 66 5.63 23.31 -25.05
N ALA A 67 5.28 24.13 -26.03
CA ALA A 67 4.35 23.73 -27.07
C ALA A 67 5.07 22.85 -28.09
N ASP A 68 4.38 21.85 -28.64
CA ASP A 68 5.01 20.86 -29.53
C ASP A 68 5.49 21.49 -30.84
N GLY A 69 4.72 22.41 -31.45
CA GLY A 69 5.26 23.22 -32.52
C GLY A 69 4.36 24.34 -33.06
N TYR A 70 4.92 25.12 -33.98
CA TYR A 70 4.27 26.26 -34.62
C TYR A 70 4.68 26.36 -36.09
N ASP A 71 3.70 26.53 -36.97
CA ASP A 71 3.87 26.83 -38.39
C ASP A 71 3.63 28.34 -38.62
N PRO A 72 4.69 29.13 -38.87
CA PRO A 72 4.56 30.57 -39.12
C PRO A 72 3.83 30.91 -40.42
N ILE A 73 3.87 30.03 -41.42
CA ILE A 73 3.24 30.28 -42.73
C ILE A 73 1.73 30.11 -42.60
N ALA A 74 1.29 29.05 -41.93
CA ALA A 74 -0.12 28.79 -41.67
C ALA A 74 -0.68 29.57 -40.47
N ASN A 75 0.17 30.32 -39.75
CA ASN A 75 -0.12 30.91 -38.45
C ASN A 75 -0.83 29.91 -37.52
N ARG A 76 -0.23 28.73 -37.35
CA ARG A 76 -0.83 27.57 -36.68
C ARG A 76 0.04 27.00 -35.57
N LEU A 77 -0.47 27.00 -34.35
CA LEU A 77 0.11 26.29 -33.22
C LEU A 77 -0.39 24.84 -33.19
N GLU A 78 0.50 23.87 -33.02
CA GLU A 78 0.17 22.46 -32.91
C GLU A 78 0.55 21.91 -31.52
N GLU A 79 -0.41 21.25 -30.89
CA GLU A 79 -0.20 20.41 -29.71
C GLU A 79 -0.47 18.95 -30.11
N VAL A 80 0.53 18.10 -29.94
CA VAL A 80 0.54 16.71 -30.39
C VAL A 80 0.14 15.79 -29.24
N LYS A 81 -0.79 14.87 -29.52
CA LYS A 81 -1.25 13.84 -28.59
C LYS A 81 -1.12 12.48 -29.23
N THR A 82 -0.12 11.75 -28.76
CA THR A 82 0.08 10.36 -29.16
C THR A 82 -0.93 9.45 -28.46
N TYR A 83 -1.56 8.55 -29.21
CA TYR A 83 -2.56 7.63 -28.68
C TYR A 83 -2.54 6.28 -29.44
N ARG A 84 -3.37 5.33 -29.01
CA ARG A 84 -3.60 4.04 -29.69
C ARG A 84 -5.10 3.82 -29.89
N GLY A 85 -5.46 3.25 -31.04
CA GLY A 85 -6.84 2.86 -31.37
C GLY A 85 -7.66 3.93 -32.09
N ASP A 86 -8.98 3.90 -31.89
CA ASP A 86 -9.93 4.80 -32.56
C ASP A 86 -10.13 6.13 -31.80
N LEU A 87 -9.76 7.25 -32.43
CA LEU A 87 -9.90 8.59 -31.85
C LEU A 87 -11.36 8.93 -31.52
N ALA A 88 -12.32 8.42 -32.30
CA ALA A 88 -13.73 8.68 -32.06
C ALA A 88 -14.20 8.18 -30.70
N ARG A 89 -13.50 7.20 -30.12
CA ARG A 89 -13.78 6.60 -28.80
C ARG A 89 -13.02 7.24 -27.66
N MET A 90 -12.10 8.17 -27.94
CA MET A 90 -11.39 8.88 -26.88
C MET A 90 -12.40 9.60 -25.99
N PRO A 91 -12.37 9.35 -24.67
CA PRO A 91 -13.28 9.99 -23.74
C PRO A 91 -13.31 11.52 -23.89
N ALA A 92 -14.51 12.12 -23.82
CA ALA A 92 -14.68 13.55 -24.04
C ALA A 92 -13.90 14.40 -23.03
N ASN A 93 -13.78 13.92 -21.78
CA ASN A 93 -12.99 14.52 -20.72
C ASN A 93 -11.48 14.60 -21.07
N HIS A 94 -10.91 13.60 -21.72
CA HIS A 94 -9.51 13.61 -22.18
C HIS A 94 -9.31 14.62 -23.30
N ARG A 95 -10.21 14.65 -24.28
CA ARG A 95 -10.16 15.64 -25.38
C ARG A 95 -10.28 17.07 -24.86
N ALA A 96 -11.16 17.31 -23.88
CA ALA A 96 -11.30 18.61 -23.24
C ALA A 96 -9.99 19.08 -22.59
N LEU A 97 -9.29 18.17 -21.91
CA LEU A 97 -7.99 18.48 -21.30
C LEU A 97 -6.91 18.78 -22.36
N HIS A 98 -6.88 18.05 -23.47
CA HIS A 98 -5.95 18.32 -24.57
C HIS A 98 -6.20 19.70 -25.19
N TRP A 99 -7.47 20.04 -25.44
CA TRP A 99 -7.84 21.37 -25.94
C TRP A 99 -7.45 22.46 -24.95
N ALA A 100 -7.68 22.27 -23.65
CA ALA A 100 -7.27 23.25 -22.65
C ALA A 100 -5.76 23.55 -22.69
N GLN A 101 -4.92 22.52 -22.88
CA GLN A 101 -3.47 22.73 -23.04
C GLN A 101 -3.14 23.53 -24.30
N ALA A 102 -3.72 23.15 -25.45
CA ALA A 102 -3.47 23.83 -26.72
C ALA A 102 -3.93 25.29 -26.72
N LEU A 103 -5.09 25.60 -26.11
CA LEU A 103 -5.61 26.97 -25.99
C LEU A 103 -4.72 27.83 -25.07
N VAL A 104 -4.23 27.28 -23.96
CA VAL A 104 -3.29 27.98 -23.09
C VAL A 104 -2.00 28.30 -23.84
N TYR A 105 -1.41 27.33 -24.55
CA TYR A 105 -0.24 27.61 -25.39
C TYR A 105 -0.55 28.62 -26.50
N GLY A 106 -1.75 28.59 -27.06
CA GLY A 106 -2.23 29.58 -28.03
C GLY A 106 -2.14 31.00 -27.49
N HIS A 107 -2.70 31.25 -26.31
CA HIS A 107 -2.60 32.54 -25.64
C HIS A 107 -1.13 32.95 -25.42
N LEU A 108 -0.31 32.04 -24.88
CA LEU A 108 1.09 32.34 -24.59
C LEU A 108 1.88 32.71 -25.85
N LEU A 109 1.60 32.04 -26.98
CA LEU A 109 2.21 32.35 -28.26
C LEU A 109 1.73 33.70 -28.82
N CYS A 110 0.42 33.95 -28.82
CA CYS A 110 -0.15 35.23 -29.26
C CYS A 110 0.48 36.39 -28.50
N ARG A 111 0.61 36.27 -27.18
CA ARG A 111 1.25 37.28 -26.34
C ARG A 111 2.75 37.42 -26.61
N ALA A 112 3.46 36.31 -26.79
CA ALA A 112 4.90 36.33 -27.04
C ALA A 112 5.26 36.96 -28.40
N ARG A 113 4.39 36.83 -29.40
CA ARG A 113 4.63 37.28 -30.79
C ARG A 113 3.79 38.45 -31.25
N GLY A 114 2.87 38.94 -30.41
CA GLY A 114 1.94 40.02 -30.78
C GLY A 114 0.96 39.63 -31.89
N LEU A 115 0.51 38.38 -31.93
CA LEU A 115 -0.45 37.90 -32.94
C LEU A 115 -1.87 38.31 -32.54
N ALA A 116 -2.64 38.83 -33.49
CA ALA A 116 -4.05 39.20 -33.29
C ALA A 116 -5.00 37.99 -33.36
N GLU A 117 -4.63 36.97 -34.13
CA GLU A 117 -5.37 35.73 -34.34
C GLU A 117 -4.40 34.55 -34.46
N LEU A 118 -4.87 33.34 -34.20
CA LEU A 118 -4.07 32.12 -34.27
C LEU A 118 -4.95 30.91 -34.58
N THR A 119 -4.47 30.05 -35.48
CA THR A 119 -5.03 28.72 -35.64
C THR A 119 -4.47 27.80 -34.55
N VAL A 120 -5.30 27.27 -33.67
CA VAL A 120 -4.88 26.28 -32.68
C VAL A 120 -5.28 24.89 -33.16
N ALA A 121 -4.31 23.96 -33.18
CA ALA A 121 -4.50 22.61 -33.67
C ALA A 121 -4.14 21.56 -32.63
N LEU A 122 -5.04 20.58 -32.46
CA LEU A 122 -4.71 19.31 -31.82
C LEU A 122 -4.37 18.27 -32.89
N VAL A 123 -3.15 17.74 -32.81
CA VAL A 123 -2.68 16.68 -33.70
C VAL A 123 -2.70 15.36 -32.95
N TYR A 124 -3.67 14.52 -33.26
CA TYR A 124 -3.71 13.16 -32.73
C TYR A 124 -2.91 12.23 -33.63
N PHE A 125 -1.88 11.61 -33.06
CA PHE A 125 -1.02 10.66 -33.76
C PHE A 125 -1.24 9.25 -33.22
N ASP A 126 -1.80 8.36 -34.05
CA ASP A 126 -1.92 6.95 -33.71
C ASP A 126 -0.60 6.24 -33.99
N ILE A 127 0.04 5.69 -32.96
CA ILE A 127 1.34 4.99 -33.11
C ILE A 127 1.20 3.73 -33.96
N GLY A 128 0.05 3.05 -33.89
CA GLY A 128 -0.17 1.79 -34.59
C GLY A 128 -0.22 2.01 -36.10
N SER A 129 -1.15 2.85 -36.56
CA SER A 129 -1.31 3.15 -37.99
C SER A 129 -0.38 4.24 -38.53
N GLN A 130 0.32 4.96 -37.64
CA GLN A 130 1.09 6.17 -37.94
C GLN A 130 0.25 7.28 -38.63
N LYS A 131 -1.08 7.22 -38.47
CA LYS A 131 -2.01 8.19 -39.04
C LYS A 131 -2.14 9.42 -38.14
N GLU A 132 -2.18 10.58 -38.76
CA GLU A 132 -2.48 11.84 -38.11
C GLU A 132 -3.94 12.23 -38.31
N THR A 133 -4.57 12.71 -37.25
CA THR A 133 -5.86 13.42 -37.32
C THR A 133 -5.66 14.80 -36.72
N VAL A 134 -5.84 15.84 -37.56
CA VAL A 134 -5.65 17.23 -37.16
C VAL A 134 -7.01 17.88 -36.94
N LEU A 135 -7.26 18.35 -35.72
CA LEU A 135 -8.44 19.14 -35.38
C LEU A 135 -7.99 20.59 -35.21
N THR A 136 -8.59 21.51 -35.96
CA THR A 136 -8.21 22.93 -35.93
C THR A 136 -9.37 23.80 -35.48
N GLN A 137 -9.04 24.88 -34.78
CA GLN A 137 -9.96 25.95 -34.43
C GLN A 137 -9.25 27.29 -34.62
N GLN A 138 -9.93 28.25 -35.23
CA GLN A 138 -9.47 29.64 -35.27
C GLN A 138 -9.92 30.33 -33.99
N HIS A 139 -9.01 31.11 -33.40
CA HIS A 139 -9.29 31.93 -32.23
C HIS A 139 -8.65 33.30 -32.40
N ASP A 140 -9.33 34.33 -31.94
CA ASP A 140 -8.68 35.62 -31.75
C ASP A 140 -7.85 35.63 -30.45
N ALA A 141 -6.90 36.56 -30.34
CA ALA A 141 -6.00 36.64 -29.18
C ALA A 141 -6.75 36.92 -27.86
N ARG A 142 -7.91 37.59 -27.93
CA ARG A 142 -8.73 37.95 -26.76
C ARG A 142 -9.50 36.76 -26.24
N GLU A 143 -10.04 35.90 -27.11
CA GLU A 143 -10.69 34.64 -26.74
C GLU A 143 -9.72 33.73 -25.99
N LEU A 144 -8.50 33.58 -26.52
CA LEU A 144 -7.44 32.80 -25.88
C LEU A 144 -7.01 33.40 -24.53
N GLU A 145 -6.93 34.72 -24.43
CA GLU A 145 -6.66 35.43 -23.17
C GLU A 145 -7.75 35.20 -22.12
N ILE A 146 -9.03 35.30 -22.50
CA ILE A 146 -10.15 35.05 -21.57
C ILE A 146 -10.06 33.64 -21.01
N PHE A 147 -9.83 32.63 -21.86
CA PHE A 147 -9.67 31.25 -21.42
C PHE A 147 -8.46 31.07 -20.50
N PHE A 148 -7.31 31.63 -20.86
CA PHE A 148 -6.09 31.59 -20.04
C PHE A 148 -6.31 32.21 -18.65
N VAL A 149 -6.93 33.40 -18.61
CA VAL A 149 -7.26 34.09 -17.37
C VAL A 149 -8.21 33.26 -16.52
N GLU A 150 -9.25 32.64 -17.09
CA GLU A 150 -10.16 31.75 -16.35
C GLU A 150 -9.42 30.59 -15.68
N GLN A 151 -8.50 29.93 -16.39
CA GLN A 151 -7.71 28.85 -15.80
C GLN A 151 -6.77 29.37 -14.70
N CYS A 152 -6.15 30.54 -14.91
CA CYS A 152 -5.27 31.15 -13.93
C CYS A 152 -6.02 31.56 -12.65
N GLU A 153 -7.22 32.15 -12.76
CA GLU A 153 -8.04 32.53 -11.60
C GLU A 153 -8.46 31.30 -10.79
N ARG A 154 -8.96 30.23 -11.45
CA ARG A 154 -9.31 28.97 -10.76
C ARG A 154 -8.13 28.36 -10.00
N PHE A 155 -6.94 28.41 -10.58
CA PHE A 155 -5.73 27.94 -9.93
C PHE A 155 -5.32 28.84 -8.76
N LEU A 156 -5.38 30.17 -8.94
CA LEU A 156 -5.05 31.14 -7.91
C LEU A 156 -5.99 31.06 -6.71
N ASP A 157 -7.30 30.92 -6.93
CA ASP A 157 -8.29 30.76 -5.86
C ASP A 157 -7.94 29.57 -4.97
N TRP A 158 -7.60 28.43 -5.59
CA TRP A 158 -7.11 27.26 -4.88
C TRP A 158 -5.79 27.55 -4.15
N ALA A 159 -4.80 28.12 -4.83
CA ALA A 159 -3.47 28.32 -4.28
C ALA A 159 -3.47 29.27 -3.07
N VAL A 160 -4.29 30.32 -3.12
CA VAL A 160 -4.50 31.27 -2.02
C VAL A 160 -5.21 30.60 -0.85
N GLN A 161 -6.25 29.81 -1.12
CA GLN A 161 -6.97 29.07 -0.07
C GLN A 161 -6.05 28.08 0.65
N GLU A 162 -5.22 27.33 -0.09
CA GLU A 162 -4.29 26.36 0.48
C GLU A 162 -3.16 27.02 1.26
N ASP A 163 -2.65 28.16 0.79
CA ASP A 163 -1.63 28.91 1.51
C ASP A 163 -2.18 29.50 2.82
N ALA A 164 -3.38 30.07 2.79
CA ALA A 164 -4.07 30.55 3.98
C ALA A 164 -4.34 29.41 4.99
N HIS A 165 -4.80 28.26 4.51
CA HIS A 165 -4.98 27.06 5.33
C HIS A 165 -3.66 26.61 5.96
N ARG A 166 -2.60 26.50 5.16
CA ARG A 166 -1.27 26.10 5.62
C ARG A 166 -0.72 27.07 6.68
N ALA A 167 -0.85 28.37 6.48
CA ALA A 167 -0.42 29.38 7.44
C ALA A 167 -1.18 29.25 8.77
N ALA A 168 -2.52 29.13 8.72
CA ALA A 168 -3.35 28.95 9.90
C ALA A 168 -3.05 27.64 10.64
N ARG A 169 -2.92 26.54 9.90
CA ARG A 169 -2.51 25.23 10.41
C ARG A 169 -1.14 25.30 11.07
N ASN A 170 -0.14 25.88 10.42
CA ASN A 170 1.22 25.95 10.95
C ASN A 170 1.26 26.77 12.25
N ALA A 171 0.55 27.90 12.30
CA ALA A 171 0.43 28.70 13.52
C ALA A 171 -0.21 27.90 14.67
N ALA A 172 -1.30 27.18 14.40
CA ALA A 172 -1.96 26.32 15.39
C ALA A 172 -1.03 25.17 15.87
N LEU A 173 -0.30 24.53 14.94
CA LEU A 173 0.63 23.45 15.26
C LEU A 173 1.87 23.94 16.03
N ALA A 174 2.34 25.16 15.76
CA ALA A 174 3.42 25.79 16.53
C ALA A 174 3.00 26.03 17.99
N ALA A 175 1.73 26.40 18.23
CA ALA A 175 1.17 26.57 19.57
C ALA A 175 0.71 25.25 20.23
N LEU A 176 0.57 24.16 19.45
CA LEU A 176 0.07 22.88 19.95
C LEU A 176 0.95 22.32 21.08
N SER A 177 0.30 21.99 22.20
CA SER A 177 0.90 21.34 23.36
C SER A 177 0.60 19.83 23.34
N PHE A 178 1.32 19.07 24.16
CA PHE A 178 1.06 17.64 24.27
C PHE A 178 -0.30 17.40 24.97
N PRO A 179 -1.21 16.58 24.40
CA PRO A 179 -2.62 16.60 24.79
C PRO A 179 -2.91 16.00 26.18
N HIS A 180 -1.95 15.27 26.77
CA HIS A 180 -2.11 14.66 28.09
C HIS A 180 -1.40 15.42 29.21
N GLY A 181 -0.97 16.66 28.96
CA GLY A 181 -0.25 17.51 29.92
C GLY A 181 1.21 17.10 30.10
N GLN A 182 1.46 15.88 30.58
CA GLN A 182 2.80 15.31 30.73
C GLN A 182 2.98 14.06 29.87
N PHE A 183 4.22 13.83 29.44
CA PHE A 183 4.61 12.60 28.75
C PHE A 183 4.76 11.45 29.75
N ARG A 184 4.32 10.25 29.35
CA ARG A 184 4.62 9.01 30.08
C ARG A 184 6.10 8.63 29.94
N ARG A 185 6.56 7.69 30.76
CA ARG A 185 7.92 7.12 30.65
C ARG A 185 8.16 6.56 29.24
N GLY A 186 9.32 6.85 28.66
CA GLY A 186 9.69 6.47 27.28
C GLY A 186 8.98 7.26 26.17
N GLN A 187 7.79 7.78 26.43
CA GLN A 187 6.99 8.52 25.45
C GLN A 187 7.67 9.83 24.99
N ARG A 188 8.27 10.57 25.92
CA ARG A 188 9.02 11.80 25.59
C ARG A 188 10.25 11.52 24.74
N GLU A 189 10.97 10.46 25.07
CA GLU A 189 12.16 10.03 24.34
C GLU A 189 11.82 9.69 22.89
N LEU A 190 10.76 8.90 22.69
CA LEU A 190 10.21 8.61 21.37
C LEU A 190 9.83 9.89 20.62
N ALA A 191 9.07 10.79 21.26
CA ALA A 191 8.62 12.02 20.62
C ALA A 191 9.79 12.93 20.20
N VAL A 192 10.81 13.07 21.05
CA VAL A 192 12.02 13.84 20.73
C VAL A 192 12.78 13.23 19.56
N ALA A 193 12.95 11.91 19.53
CA ALA A 193 13.62 11.22 18.43
C ALA A 193 12.88 11.41 17.10
N VAL A 194 11.55 11.28 17.10
CA VAL A 194 10.71 11.49 15.91
C VAL A 194 10.79 12.92 15.40
N TYR A 195 10.69 13.91 16.28
CA TYR A 195 10.82 15.32 15.88
C TYR A 195 12.20 15.60 15.28
N ARG A 196 13.29 15.09 15.90
CA ARG A 196 14.65 15.22 15.36
C ARG A 196 14.79 14.54 14.00
N ALA A 197 14.18 13.36 13.82
CA ALA A 197 14.19 12.64 12.56
C ALA A 197 13.51 13.47 11.45
N ALA A 198 12.39 14.16 11.73
CA ALA A 198 11.75 15.06 10.77
C ALA A 198 12.56 16.34 10.50
N ARG A 199 13.08 16.97 11.57
CA ARG A 199 13.89 18.19 11.49
C ARG A 199 15.15 17.98 10.68
N ASP A 200 15.84 16.86 10.89
CA ASP A 200 17.11 16.51 10.22
C ASP A 200 16.87 15.77 8.89
N GLY A 201 15.69 15.15 8.75
CA GLY A 201 15.25 14.28 7.66
C GLY A 201 16.14 13.07 7.47
N THR A 202 16.26 12.35 8.57
CA THR A 202 16.89 11.04 8.63
C THR A 202 15.79 10.02 8.92
N PRO A 203 15.87 8.79 8.40
CA PRO A 203 14.97 7.72 8.81
C PRO A 203 15.21 7.33 10.28
N LEU A 204 14.17 6.82 10.93
CA LEU A 204 14.19 6.35 12.31
C LEU A 204 13.49 5.00 12.43
N MET A 205 14.18 4.04 13.04
CA MET A 205 13.59 2.81 13.56
C MET A 205 13.46 2.94 15.08
N ALA A 206 12.23 2.82 15.58
CA ALA A 206 11.95 2.85 17.00
C ALA A 206 11.30 1.54 17.45
N GLN A 207 11.99 0.79 18.30
CA GLN A 207 11.36 -0.24 19.09
C GLN A 207 10.67 0.42 20.29
N ALA A 208 9.37 0.24 20.39
CA ALA A 208 8.57 0.79 21.47
C ALA A 208 7.47 -0.21 21.84
N PRO A 209 7.35 -0.59 23.13
CA PRO A 209 6.33 -1.53 23.57
C PRO A 209 4.92 -0.91 23.48
N THR A 210 3.91 -1.77 23.49
CA THR A 210 2.52 -1.33 23.57
C THR A 210 2.23 -0.66 24.91
N GLY A 211 1.20 0.18 24.99
CA GLY A 211 0.80 0.84 26.23
C GLY A 211 1.46 2.20 26.50
N ILE A 212 2.62 2.50 25.88
CA ILE A 212 3.32 3.79 26.10
C ILE A 212 2.67 4.99 25.38
N GLY A 213 1.61 4.75 24.60
CA GLY A 213 0.99 5.78 23.75
C GLY A 213 1.84 6.14 22.52
N LYS A 214 2.37 5.13 21.82
CA LYS A 214 3.21 5.29 20.62
C LYS A 214 2.57 6.20 19.57
N THR A 215 1.30 5.97 19.27
CA THR A 215 0.58 6.65 18.20
C THR A 215 0.58 8.17 18.38
N VAL A 216 0.17 8.68 19.55
CA VAL A 216 0.22 10.12 19.82
C VAL A 216 1.67 10.62 19.92
N ALA A 217 2.58 9.79 20.45
CA ALA A 217 4.00 10.13 20.60
C ALA A 217 4.77 10.21 19.27
N THR A 218 4.23 9.65 18.18
CA THR A 218 4.80 9.78 16.83
C THR A 218 4.06 10.82 15.99
N ILE A 219 2.73 10.94 16.11
CA ILE A 219 1.94 11.93 15.37
C ILE A 219 2.25 13.36 15.86
N PHE A 220 2.17 13.60 17.17
CA PHE A 220 2.41 14.93 17.77
C PHE A 220 3.72 15.58 17.30
N PRO A 221 4.91 14.94 17.42
CA PRO A 221 6.16 15.57 16.99
C PRO A 221 6.26 15.82 15.48
N LEU A 222 5.65 14.99 14.63
CA LEU A 222 5.61 15.29 13.19
C LEU A 222 4.72 16.50 12.89
N LEU A 223 3.61 16.64 13.60
CA LEU A 223 2.76 17.82 13.50
C LEU A 223 3.48 19.08 14.01
N LYS A 224 4.31 18.98 15.07
CA LYS A 224 5.21 20.08 15.47
C LYS A 224 6.16 20.47 14.33
N ALA A 225 6.73 19.48 13.64
CA ALA A 225 7.60 19.72 12.49
C ALA A 225 6.85 20.37 11.31
N CYS A 226 5.56 20.07 11.10
CA CYS A 226 4.71 20.83 10.17
C CYS A 226 4.55 22.30 10.59
N GLY A 227 4.32 22.56 11.89
CA GLY A 227 4.22 23.92 12.44
C GLY A 227 5.46 24.78 12.22
N GLU A 228 6.63 24.16 12.08
CA GLU A 228 7.92 24.81 11.79
C GLU A 228 8.31 24.77 10.30
N ASP A 229 7.35 24.45 9.43
CA ASP A 229 7.55 24.32 7.98
C ASP A 229 8.69 23.35 7.59
N ARG A 230 8.89 22.29 8.38
CA ARG A 230 9.83 21.20 8.05
C ARG A 230 9.16 20.11 7.22
N LEU A 231 7.85 19.96 7.37
CA LEU A 231 7.03 18.97 6.69
C LEU A 231 5.77 19.63 6.12
N ASP A 232 5.41 19.23 4.91
CA ASP A 232 4.18 19.69 4.25
C ASP A 232 2.98 18.85 4.70
N ARG A 233 3.19 17.54 4.91
CA ARG A 233 2.16 16.53 5.20
C ARG A 233 2.71 15.37 6.03
N VAL A 234 1.80 14.65 6.70
CA VAL A 234 2.10 13.42 7.43
C VAL A 234 1.26 12.27 6.88
N PHE A 235 1.90 11.13 6.60
CA PHE A 235 1.21 9.89 6.23
C PHE A 235 1.34 8.88 7.37
N PHE A 236 0.24 8.50 7.98
CA PHE A 236 0.17 7.44 8.98
C PHE A 236 -0.28 6.14 8.32
N LEU A 237 0.63 5.19 8.19
CA LEU A 237 0.40 3.95 7.48
C LEU A 237 0.45 2.76 8.45
N THR A 238 -0.51 1.86 8.34
CA THR A 238 -0.62 0.66 9.17
C THR A 238 -1.16 -0.52 8.37
N ALA A 239 -0.85 -1.75 8.77
CA ALA A 239 -1.29 -2.95 8.05
C ALA A 239 -2.77 -3.31 8.28
N LYS A 240 -3.41 -2.76 9.33
CA LYS A 240 -4.69 -3.26 9.84
C LYS A 240 -5.66 -2.14 10.20
N THR A 241 -6.95 -2.42 10.08
CA THR A 241 -8.04 -1.48 10.43
C THR A 241 -7.94 -0.91 11.86
N PRO A 242 -7.65 -1.71 12.91
CA PRO A 242 -7.56 -1.16 14.27
C PRO A 242 -6.46 -0.11 14.45
N GLY A 243 -5.33 -0.24 13.75
CA GLY A 243 -4.26 0.77 13.78
C GLY A 243 -4.72 2.11 13.20
N ARG A 244 -5.62 2.10 12.20
CA ARG A 244 -6.19 3.32 11.62
C ARG A 244 -7.09 4.03 12.61
N ALA A 245 -7.96 3.29 13.30
CA ALA A 245 -8.82 3.83 14.34
C ALA A 245 -7.98 4.49 15.45
N LEU A 246 -6.94 3.82 15.93
CA LEU A 246 -6.03 4.39 16.94
C LEU A 246 -5.36 5.70 16.48
N ALA A 247 -5.00 5.80 15.20
CA ALA A 247 -4.43 7.03 14.65
C ALA A 247 -5.44 8.17 14.58
N LEU A 248 -6.67 7.89 14.11
CA LEU A 248 -7.76 8.86 14.08
C LEU A 248 -8.12 9.33 15.50
N ASP A 249 -8.24 8.41 16.46
CA ASP A 249 -8.53 8.74 17.86
C ASP A 249 -7.43 9.59 18.51
N ALA A 250 -6.16 9.32 18.18
CA ALA A 250 -5.03 10.14 18.62
C ALA A 250 -5.10 11.55 18.05
N ILE A 251 -5.49 11.70 16.78
CA ILE A 251 -5.66 13.00 16.13
C ILE A 251 -6.87 13.75 16.72
N ASP A 252 -7.98 13.07 16.98
CA ASP A 252 -9.14 13.67 17.65
C ASP A 252 -8.79 14.16 19.06
N THR A 253 -7.92 13.43 19.75
CA THR A 253 -7.42 13.83 21.07
C THR A 253 -6.61 15.13 20.98
N LEU A 254 -5.82 15.30 19.91
CA LEU A 254 -5.15 16.57 19.63
C LEU A 254 -6.14 17.70 19.33
N HIS A 255 -7.17 17.45 18.51
CA HIS A 255 -8.24 18.42 18.26
C HIS A 255 -8.95 18.86 19.54
N ARG A 256 -9.29 17.93 20.45
CA ARG A 256 -9.92 18.25 21.74
C ARG A 256 -9.02 19.01 22.71
N SER A 257 -7.70 18.91 22.55
CA SER A 257 -6.73 19.56 23.44
C SER A 257 -6.51 21.05 23.17
N THR A 258 -7.11 21.59 22.11
CA THR A 258 -6.97 23.00 21.71
C THR A 258 -8.29 23.55 21.20
N THR A 259 -8.51 24.86 21.36
CA THR A 259 -9.76 25.53 20.98
C THR A 259 -9.96 25.57 19.45
N SER A 260 -8.86 25.65 18.69
CA SER A 260 -8.91 25.65 17.22
C SER A 260 -7.68 24.96 16.66
N LEU A 261 -7.91 23.96 15.81
CA LEU A 261 -6.89 23.25 15.06
C LEU A 261 -7.41 22.96 13.66
N PRO A 262 -7.07 23.80 12.66
CA PRO A 262 -7.45 23.58 11.27
C PRO A 262 -6.53 22.50 10.67
N LEU A 263 -6.66 21.26 11.13
CA LEU A 263 -5.89 20.10 10.67
C LEU A 263 -6.79 19.16 9.89
N ARG A 264 -6.63 19.14 8.56
CA ARG A 264 -7.40 18.28 7.67
C ARG A 264 -6.85 16.86 7.73
N THR A 265 -7.64 15.93 8.24
CA THR A 265 -7.28 14.53 8.44
C THR A 265 -8.11 13.63 7.56
N LEU A 266 -7.49 12.92 6.62
CA LEU A 266 -8.14 12.03 5.67
C LEU A 266 -7.92 10.56 6.02
N GLU A 267 -8.99 9.78 6.05
CA GLU A 267 -8.93 8.32 6.09
C GLU A 267 -9.05 7.74 4.67
N LEU A 268 -8.03 6.98 4.24
CA LEU A 268 -8.10 6.20 3.01
C LEU A 268 -8.56 4.76 3.30
N VAL A 269 -9.65 4.38 2.65
CA VAL A 269 -10.24 3.03 2.72
C VAL A 269 -10.28 2.37 1.36
N ALA A 270 -10.29 1.03 1.37
CA ALA A 270 -10.33 0.24 0.15
C ALA A 270 -11.67 0.42 -0.61
N ARG A 271 -11.63 0.23 -1.94
CA ARG A 271 -12.78 0.45 -2.83
C ARG A 271 -13.99 -0.37 -2.44
N ASP A 272 -13.79 -1.65 -2.12
CA ASP A 272 -14.84 -2.58 -1.65
C ASP A 272 -15.57 -2.08 -0.39
N LYS A 273 -14.91 -1.25 0.42
CA LYS A 273 -15.48 -0.65 1.62
C LYS A 273 -16.11 0.73 1.38
N ALA A 274 -15.68 1.48 0.37
CA ALA A 274 -16.23 2.82 0.08
C ALA A 274 -17.21 2.88 -1.10
N CYS A 275 -17.27 1.85 -1.93
CA CYS A 275 -18.12 1.85 -3.12
C CYS A 275 -19.59 1.64 -2.75
N GLU A 276 -20.45 2.53 -3.23
CA GLU A 276 -21.92 2.40 -3.10
C GLU A 276 -22.54 1.48 -4.17
N HIS A 277 -21.76 1.12 -5.20
CA HIS A 277 -22.18 0.28 -6.32
C HIS A 277 -21.10 -0.76 -6.67
N PRO A 278 -20.83 -1.75 -5.80
CA PRO A 278 -19.76 -2.73 -6.00
C PRO A 278 -19.97 -3.64 -7.21
N ASP A 279 -21.21 -3.78 -7.67
CA ASP A 279 -21.66 -4.56 -8.83
C ASP A 279 -21.47 -3.82 -10.17
N LYS A 280 -21.13 -2.53 -10.14
CA LYS A 280 -21.04 -1.68 -11.34
C LYS A 280 -19.61 -1.34 -11.71
N ALA A 281 -19.38 -1.13 -13.00
CA ALA A 281 -18.10 -0.65 -13.51
C ALA A 281 -17.91 0.85 -13.19
N CYS A 282 -16.67 1.27 -12.93
CA CYS A 282 -16.35 2.67 -12.62
C CYS A 282 -16.26 3.54 -13.89
N ASN A 283 -17.40 3.76 -14.57
CA ASN A 283 -17.54 4.71 -15.67
C ASN A 283 -18.95 5.31 -15.69
N GLY A 284 -19.15 6.45 -16.34
CA GLY A 284 -20.45 7.17 -16.34
C GLY A 284 -21.59 6.49 -17.11
N GLU A 285 -21.29 5.50 -17.96
CA GLU A 285 -22.27 4.63 -18.61
C GLU A 285 -22.86 3.61 -17.61
N SER A 286 -22.03 3.07 -16.71
CA SER A 286 -22.42 2.02 -15.77
C SER A 286 -22.82 2.57 -14.39
N CYS A 287 -22.05 3.49 -13.83
CA CYS A 287 -22.20 3.98 -12.46
C CYS A 287 -22.75 5.41 -12.43
N PRO A 288 -23.87 5.68 -11.73
CA PRO A 288 -24.45 7.02 -11.65
C PRO A 288 -23.52 8.02 -10.93
N LEU A 289 -22.72 7.56 -9.97
CA LEU A 289 -21.77 8.40 -9.24
C LEU A 289 -20.49 8.73 -10.03
N ALA A 290 -20.29 8.07 -11.18
CA ALA A 290 -19.17 8.34 -12.09
C ALA A 290 -19.57 9.31 -13.21
N ARG A 291 -20.85 9.36 -13.58
CA ARG A 291 -21.36 10.29 -14.59
C ARG A 291 -21.19 11.74 -14.12
N GLY A 292 -20.68 12.64 -14.94
CA GLY A 292 -20.45 14.05 -14.59
C GLY A 292 -19.67 14.24 -13.29
N PHE A 293 -18.77 13.30 -12.95
CA PHE A 293 -18.01 13.33 -11.71
C PHE A 293 -17.16 14.61 -11.61
N TYR A 294 -16.41 14.95 -12.66
CA TYR A 294 -15.53 16.11 -12.64
C TYR A 294 -16.31 17.43 -12.69
N ASP A 295 -17.51 17.44 -13.26
CA ASP A 295 -18.37 18.63 -13.29
C ASP A 295 -18.89 19.01 -11.89
N ARG A 296 -18.99 18.03 -10.99
CA ARG A 296 -19.49 18.19 -9.61
C ARG A 296 -18.40 18.11 -8.55
N LEU A 297 -17.17 17.81 -8.96
CA LEU A 297 -16.02 17.59 -8.07
C LEU A 297 -15.68 18.83 -7.24
N ASP A 298 -15.76 20.02 -7.82
CA ASP A 298 -15.41 21.28 -7.14
C ASP A 298 -16.32 21.53 -5.94
N ALA A 299 -17.63 21.39 -6.15
CA ALA A 299 -18.63 21.53 -5.10
C ALA A 299 -18.49 20.44 -4.02
N ALA A 300 -18.28 19.19 -4.44
CA ALA A 300 -18.04 18.07 -3.52
C ALA A 300 -16.79 18.27 -2.65
N ARG A 301 -15.70 18.77 -3.24
CA ARG A 301 -14.47 19.11 -2.52
C ARG A 301 -14.70 20.23 -1.53
N ALA A 302 -15.34 21.33 -1.95
CA ALA A 302 -15.64 22.46 -1.07
C ALA A 302 -16.50 22.04 0.13
N SER A 303 -17.52 21.20 -0.11
CA SER A 303 -18.37 20.63 0.93
C SER A 303 -17.59 19.75 1.91
N ALA A 304 -16.74 18.84 1.41
CA ALA A 304 -15.91 18.00 2.27
C ALA A 304 -14.94 18.84 3.13
N LEU A 305 -14.28 19.83 2.53
CA LEU A 305 -13.28 20.70 3.18
C LEU A 305 -13.89 21.72 4.17
N ALA A 306 -15.21 21.81 4.27
CA ALA A 306 -15.89 22.56 5.34
C ALA A 306 -15.65 21.93 6.73
N THR A 307 -15.19 20.68 6.77
CA THR A 307 -14.81 19.98 8.01
C THR A 307 -13.33 19.63 8.00
N SER A 308 -12.73 19.48 9.18
CA SER A 308 -11.34 19.05 9.32
C SER A 308 -11.19 17.53 9.34
N ARG A 309 -12.25 16.79 9.68
CA ARG A 309 -12.25 15.33 9.77
C ARG A 309 -12.86 14.72 8.51
N LEU A 310 -12.01 14.23 7.63
CA LEU A 310 -12.34 13.60 6.35
C LEU A 310 -12.25 12.07 6.50
N ASP A 311 -13.00 11.50 7.45
CA ASP A 311 -13.08 10.04 7.60
C ASP A 311 -14.05 9.41 6.58
N ARG A 312 -14.15 8.07 6.58
CA ARG A 312 -15.06 7.38 5.65
C ARG A 312 -16.49 7.92 5.68
N ALA A 313 -17.02 8.25 6.85
CA ALA A 313 -18.41 8.70 6.99
C ALA A 313 -18.57 10.13 6.44
N ALA A 314 -17.69 11.04 6.85
CA ALA A 314 -17.72 12.44 6.41
C ALA A 314 -17.51 12.58 4.89
N VAL A 315 -16.55 11.84 4.31
CA VAL A 315 -16.31 11.86 2.86
C VAL A 315 -17.50 11.28 2.11
N ARG A 316 -18.13 10.22 2.63
CA ARG A 316 -19.34 9.65 2.03
C ARG A 316 -20.49 10.65 2.03
N GLU A 317 -20.73 11.35 3.14
CA GLU A 317 -21.77 12.35 3.25
C GLU A 317 -21.56 13.48 2.22
N ALA A 318 -20.37 14.07 2.19
CA ALA A 318 -20.03 15.14 1.23
C ALA A 318 -20.13 14.66 -0.23
N ALA A 319 -19.66 13.44 -0.52
CA ALA A 319 -19.75 12.89 -1.86
C ALA A 319 -21.18 12.70 -2.34
N LEU A 320 -22.04 12.12 -1.50
CA LEU A 320 -23.43 11.82 -1.85
C LEU A 320 -24.30 13.09 -1.92
N ALA A 321 -23.99 14.12 -1.13
CA ALA A 321 -24.64 15.42 -1.25
C ALA A 321 -24.45 16.07 -2.63
N HIS A 322 -23.40 15.67 -3.35
CA HIS A 322 -23.09 16.15 -4.70
C HIS A 322 -23.13 15.02 -5.75
N GLU A 323 -23.69 13.86 -5.38
CA GLU A 323 -23.88 12.70 -6.26
C GLU A 323 -22.59 12.20 -6.96
N VAL A 324 -21.44 12.31 -6.28
CA VAL A 324 -20.14 11.81 -6.77
C VAL A 324 -19.68 10.58 -5.98
N CYS A 325 -18.73 9.83 -6.52
CA CYS A 325 -18.25 8.60 -5.87
C CYS A 325 -17.38 8.90 -4.62
N PRO A 326 -17.74 8.39 -3.42
CA PRO A 326 -16.96 8.61 -2.20
C PRO A 326 -15.51 8.14 -2.29
N TYR A 327 -15.27 6.99 -2.91
CA TYR A 327 -13.93 6.43 -3.05
C TYR A 327 -13.00 7.34 -3.86
N TYR A 328 -13.47 7.87 -4.99
CA TYR A 328 -12.66 8.76 -5.83
C TYR A 328 -12.58 10.17 -5.27
N LEU A 329 -13.63 10.64 -4.58
CA LEU A 329 -13.54 11.90 -3.83
C LEU A 329 -12.43 11.81 -2.77
N ALA A 330 -12.33 10.70 -2.02
CA ALA A 330 -11.26 10.51 -1.03
C ALA A 330 -9.85 10.57 -1.66
N GLN A 331 -9.67 9.96 -2.85
CA GLN A 331 -8.40 10.04 -3.58
C GLN A 331 -8.06 11.47 -4.00
N GLU A 332 -9.05 12.23 -4.46
CA GLU A 332 -8.87 13.64 -4.79
C GLU A 332 -8.51 14.45 -3.54
N LEU A 333 -9.25 14.28 -2.44
CA LEU A 333 -9.04 14.96 -1.16
C LEU A 333 -7.65 14.72 -0.55
N ALA A 334 -6.91 13.68 -0.96
CA ALA A 334 -5.52 13.46 -0.53
C ALA A 334 -4.60 14.65 -0.85
N ARG A 335 -4.89 15.44 -1.89
CA ARG A 335 -4.16 16.68 -2.22
C ARG A 335 -4.45 17.84 -1.27
N TRP A 336 -5.50 17.76 -0.46
CA TRP A 336 -5.91 18.79 0.50
C TRP A 336 -5.71 18.39 1.97
N ALA A 337 -5.36 17.13 2.23
CA ALA A 337 -5.17 16.60 3.57
C ALA A 337 -3.79 16.91 4.16
N ASP A 338 -3.75 17.33 5.41
CA ASP A 338 -2.51 17.55 6.17
C ASP A 338 -1.97 16.22 6.73
N VAL A 339 -2.90 15.37 7.19
CA VAL A 339 -2.62 14.02 7.66
C VAL A 339 -3.44 13.03 6.86
N VAL A 340 -2.80 11.99 6.32
CA VAL A 340 -3.50 10.87 5.66
C VAL A 340 -3.26 9.59 6.46
N VAL A 341 -4.34 8.95 6.89
CA VAL A 341 -4.33 7.66 7.58
C VAL A 341 -4.75 6.57 6.61
N GLY A 342 -3.91 5.55 6.40
CA GLY A 342 -4.17 4.52 5.38
C GLY A 342 -3.38 3.23 5.55
N ASP A 343 -3.53 2.33 4.58
CA ASP A 343 -2.73 1.11 4.48
C ASP A 343 -1.35 1.39 3.86
N TYR A 344 -0.37 0.53 4.15
CA TYR A 344 0.97 0.59 3.54
C TYR A 344 0.96 0.69 2.01
N ASN A 345 -0.01 0.06 1.35
CA ASN A 345 -0.08 0.02 -0.12
C ASN A 345 -0.16 1.41 -0.76
N TYR A 346 -0.72 2.42 -0.07
CA TYR A 346 -0.86 3.76 -0.63
C TYR A 346 0.48 4.47 -0.82
N TYR A 347 1.56 4.01 -0.17
CA TYR A 347 2.91 4.59 -0.30
C TYR A 347 3.96 3.57 -0.77
N TYR A 348 3.84 2.29 -0.39
CA TYR A 348 4.86 1.27 -0.64
C TYR A 348 4.57 0.36 -1.83
N ASP A 349 3.36 0.37 -2.41
CA ASP A 349 3.08 -0.42 -3.62
C ASP A 349 3.80 0.15 -4.86
N GLY A 350 3.96 -0.66 -5.92
CA GLY A 350 4.47 -0.20 -7.22
C GLY A 350 3.66 0.95 -7.83
N SER A 351 2.33 0.93 -7.62
CA SER A 351 1.35 1.90 -8.11
C SER A 351 0.82 2.86 -7.01
N ALA A 352 1.56 3.00 -5.92
CA ALA A 352 1.20 3.77 -4.74
C ALA A 352 0.85 5.25 -5.03
N MET A 353 -0.41 5.62 -4.84
CA MET A 353 -0.94 6.96 -5.09
C MET A 353 -0.25 8.05 -4.25
N LEU A 354 -0.05 7.84 -2.95
CA LEU A 354 0.57 8.86 -2.09
C LEU A 354 2.05 9.06 -2.42
N TYR A 355 2.74 8.00 -2.82
CA TYR A 355 4.11 8.13 -3.33
C TYR A 355 4.15 8.94 -4.63
N ALA A 356 3.27 8.63 -5.58
CA ALA A 356 3.16 9.39 -6.83
C ALA A 356 2.85 10.88 -6.57
N LEU A 357 1.89 11.17 -5.68
CA LEU A 357 1.56 12.55 -5.29
C LEU A 357 2.74 13.27 -4.61
N THR A 358 3.52 12.55 -3.78
CA THR A 358 4.72 13.09 -3.13
C THR A 358 5.74 13.57 -4.17
N GLN A 359 5.99 12.75 -5.19
CA GLN A 359 6.95 13.07 -6.26
C GLN A 359 6.44 14.20 -7.18
N ILE A 360 5.19 14.07 -7.66
CA ILE A 360 4.58 15.03 -8.60
C ILE A 360 4.51 16.44 -8.00
N ASN A 361 4.15 16.55 -6.71
CA ASN A 361 4.00 17.83 -6.03
C ASN A 361 5.24 18.23 -5.21
N GLN A 362 6.31 17.44 -5.27
CA GLN A 362 7.57 17.68 -4.56
C GLN A 362 7.38 17.94 -3.04
N TRP A 363 6.50 17.18 -2.40
CA TRP A 363 6.19 17.37 -0.98
C TRP A 363 7.30 16.85 -0.06
N ARG A 364 7.59 17.61 1.00
CA ARG A 364 8.35 17.17 2.17
C ARG A 364 7.43 16.38 3.09
N VAL A 365 7.31 15.08 2.87
CA VAL A 365 6.40 14.22 3.64
C VAL A 365 7.10 13.53 4.82
N GLY A 366 6.41 13.45 5.95
CA GLY A 366 6.77 12.57 7.06
C GLY A 366 5.94 11.29 7.02
N VAL A 367 6.58 10.14 6.89
CA VAL A 367 5.88 8.84 6.81
C VAL A 367 6.02 8.10 8.14
N LEU A 368 4.91 7.81 8.79
CA LEU A 368 4.80 6.97 9.97
C LEU A 368 4.38 5.56 9.55
N VAL A 369 5.16 4.56 9.93
CA VAL A 369 4.85 3.14 9.69
C VAL A 369 4.63 2.46 11.04
N ASP A 370 3.36 2.28 11.39
CA ASP A 370 2.93 1.65 12.65
C ASP A 370 2.91 0.13 12.53
N GLU A 371 3.38 -0.58 13.56
CA GLU A 371 3.55 -2.04 13.54
C GLU A 371 4.34 -2.50 12.31
N ALA A 372 5.43 -1.76 12.02
CA ALA A 372 6.27 -1.89 10.83
C ALA A 372 6.93 -3.27 10.65
N HIS A 373 6.90 -4.13 11.67
CA HIS A 373 7.27 -5.54 11.52
C HIS A 373 6.40 -6.28 10.49
N ASN A 374 5.18 -5.80 10.23
CA ASN A 374 4.30 -6.33 9.19
C ASN A 374 4.70 -5.92 7.77
N LEU A 375 5.53 -4.86 7.62
CA LEU A 375 5.85 -4.31 6.32
C LEU A 375 6.62 -5.31 5.44
N LEU A 376 7.47 -6.15 6.02
CA LEU A 376 8.26 -7.14 5.28
C LEU A 376 7.38 -8.09 4.46
N GLU A 377 6.44 -8.77 5.12
CA GLU A 377 5.52 -9.70 4.45
C GLU A 377 4.55 -8.98 3.52
N ARG A 378 4.15 -7.75 3.84
CA ARG A 378 3.29 -6.94 2.97
C ARG A 378 4.03 -6.51 1.70
N ALA A 379 5.27 -6.06 1.81
CA ALA A 379 6.08 -5.67 0.67
C ALA A 379 6.47 -6.87 -0.20
N ARG A 380 6.81 -8.02 0.39
CA ARG A 380 7.01 -9.28 -0.37
C ARG A 380 5.81 -9.61 -1.25
N ARG A 381 4.58 -9.39 -0.76
CA ARG A 381 3.35 -9.59 -1.55
C ARG A 381 3.16 -8.53 -2.63
N MET A 382 3.40 -7.25 -2.32
CA MET A 382 3.32 -6.14 -3.31
C MET A 382 4.29 -6.33 -4.47
N TYR A 383 5.45 -6.96 -4.20
CA TYR A 383 6.51 -7.18 -5.17
C TYR A 383 6.65 -8.66 -5.57
N SER A 384 5.59 -9.45 -5.45
CA SER A 384 5.53 -10.81 -6.03
C SER A 384 4.37 -10.90 -7.02
N ALA A 385 4.63 -11.54 -8.17
CA ALA A 385 3.61 -11.78 -9.17
C ALA A 385 3.57 -13.26 -9.56
N SER A 386 2.36 -13.76 -9.81
CA SER A 386 2.15 -15.14 -10.22
C SER A 386 1.27 -15.20 -11.45
N LEU A 387 1.64 -16.05 -12.40
CA LEU A 387 0.80 -16.47 -13.49
C LEU A 387 0.25 -17.86 -13.16
N ASP A 388 -1.07 -17.99 -13.09
CA ASP A 388 -1.76 -19.26 -12.83
C ASP A 388 -2.37 -19.87 -14.10
N GLN A 389 -2.06 -21.14 -14.36
CA GLN A 389 -2.51 -21.82 -15.58
C GLN A 389 -4.03 -22.12 -15.59
N THR A 390 -4.69 -22.13 -14.43
CA THR A 390 -6.16 -22.24 -14.35
C THR A 390 -6.82 -20.91 -14.71
N ALA A 391 -6.33 -19.81 -14.15
CA ALA A 391 -6.75 -18.46 -14.54
C ALA A 391 -6.52 -18.22 -16.05
N PHE A 392 -5.37 -18.62 -16.58
CA PHE A 392 -5.06 -18.55 -18.01
C PHE A 392 -6.06 -19.33 -18.88
N ARG A 393 -6.44 -20.55 -18.45
CA ARG A 393 -7.42 -21.37 -19.20
C ARG A 393 -8.81 -20.73 -19.21
N LEU A 394 -9.22 -20.08 -18.12
CA LEU A 394 -10.47 -19.32 -18.06
C LEU A 394 -10.41 -18.12 -19.01
N ALA A 395 -9.36 -17.30 -18.90
CA ALA A 395 -9.13 -16.15 -19.79
C ALA A 395 -9.14 -16.54 -21.27
N ARG A 396 -8.57 -17.69 -21.63
CA ARG A 396 -8.54 -18.15 -23.03
C ARG A 396 -9.91 -18.57 -23.57
N LYS A 397 -10.86 -19.01 -22.74
CA LYS A 397 -12.18 -19.46 -23.20
C LYS A 397 -13.02 -18.33 -23.77
N SER A 398 -12.89 -17.14 -23.20
CA SER A 398 -13.65 -15.93 -23.55
C SER A 398 -12.85 -14.93 -24.37
N ALA A 399 -11.57 -15.21 -24.64
CA ALA A 399 -10.72 -14.33 -25.42
C ALA A 399 -11.19 -14.18 -26.88
N PRO A 400 -11.23 -12.94 -27.41
CA PRO A 400 -11.45 -12.69 -28.83
C PRO A 400 -10.49 -13.45 -29.75
N ALA A 401 -10.92 -13.69 -31.00
CA ALA A 401 -10.15 -14.42 -32.00
C ALA A 401 -8.77 -13.78 -32.29
N THR A 402 -8.67 -12.45 -32.18
CA THR A 402 -7.43 -11.67 -32.32
C THR A 402 -6.35 -12.07 -31.31
N LEU A 403 -6.75 -12.49 -30.10
CA LEU A 403 -5.82 -12.88 -29.03
C LEU A 403 -5.41 -14.36 -29.09
N ARG A 404 -6.00 -15.16 -29.98
CA ARG A 404 -5.76 -16.61 -30.06
C ARG A 404 -4.28 -16.95 -30.24
N LYS A 405 -3.61 -16.33 -31.22
CA LYS A 405 -2.18 -16.59 -31.52
C LYS A 405 -1.27 -16.18 -30.35
N PRO A 406 -1.37 -14.96 -29.77
CA PRO A 406 -0.61 -14.60 -28.56
C PRO A 406 -0.82 -15.56 -27.38
N LEU A 407 -2.07 -15.96 -27.11
CA LEU A 407 -2.39 -16.93 -26.05
C LEU A 407 -1.78 -18.31 -26.34
N GLU A 408 -1.86 -18.82 -27.57
CA GLU A 408 -1.24 -20.08 -27.97
C GLU A 408 0.29 -20.05 -27.82
N ARG A 409 0.92 -18.92 -28.15
CA ARG A 409 2.36 -18.70 -27.95
C ARG A 409 2.72 -18.77 -26.46
N LEU A 410 2.03 -18.03 -25.59
CA LEU A 410 2.28 -18.06 -24.15
C LEU A 410 2.05 -19.46 -23.57
N GLN A 411 0.97 -20.13 -23.97
CA GLN A 411 0.65 -21.50 -23.56
C GLN A 411 1.76 -22.49 -23.95
N ARG A 412 2.34 -22.34 -25.15
CA ARG A 412 3.42 -23.21 -25.65
C ARG A 412 4.69 -23.06 -24.81
N GLU A 413 5.14 -21.83 -24.55
CA GLU A 413 6.32 -21.58 -23.73
C GLU A 413 6.11 -22.04 -22.27
N TRP A 414 4.92 -21.80 -21.71
CA TRP A 414 4.54 -22.29 -20.39
C TRP A 414 4.56 -23.83 -20.32
N ASN A 415 3.99 -24.52 -21.31
CA ASN A 415 4.00 -25.97 -21.36
C ASN A 415 5.40 -26.55 -21.56
N ALA A 416 6.29 -25.85 -22.25
CA ALA A 416 7.69 -26.26 -22.38
C ALA A 416 8.39 -26.28 -21.01
N LEU A 417 8.21 -25.23 -20.20
CA LEU A 417 8.72 -25.17 -18.83
C LEU A 417 8.14 -26.29 -17.96
N LYS A 418 6.82 -26.49 -18.02
CA LYS A 418 6.14 -27.56 -17.30
C LYS A 418 6.66 -28.95 -17.66
N ARG A 419 6.94 -29.23 -18.94
CA ARG A 419 7.47 -30.53 -19.41
C ARG A 419 8.92 -30.75 -19.01
N ALA A 420 9.72 -29.69 -18.94
CA ALA A 420 11.11 -29.77 -18.52
C ALA A 420 11.27 -29.99 -17.01
N GLN A 421 10.23 -29.71 -16.23
CA GLN A 421 10.27 -29.80 -14.77
C GLN A 421 10.25 -31.25 -14.28
N THR A 422 11.18 -31.56 -13.37
CA THR A 422 11.37 -32.91 -12.80
C THR A 422 10.81 -33.07 -11.39
N ALA A 423 10.59 -31.95 -10.68
CA ALA A 423 10.10 -31.91 -9.30
C ALA A 423 8.82 -31.07 -9.19
N ARG A 424 8.00 -31.31 -8.16
CA ARG A 424 6.76 -30.55 -7.96
C ARG A 424 7.00 -29.04 -7.81
N TYR A 425 8.12 -28.66 -7.21
CA TYR A 425 8.56 -27.28 -7.07
C TYR A 425 9.96 -27.15 -7.63
N GLN A 426 10.21 -26.12 -8.44
CA GLN A 426 11.51 -25.86 -9.04
C GLN A 426 11.77 -24.36 -9.11
N VAL A 427 13.00 -23.95 -8.81
CA VAL A 427 13.49 -22.59 -9.02
C VAL A 427 14.43 -22.58 -10.22
N LEU A 428 14.31 -21.54 -11.06
CA LEU A 428 15.30 -21.24 -12.09
C LEU A 428 16.09 -20.00 -11.69
N THR A 429 17.32 -19.90 -12.20
CA THR A 429 18.23 -18.79 -11.92
C THR A 429 17.76 -17.48 -12.54
N GLU A 430 17.00 -17.55 -13.62
CA GLU A 430 16.51 -16.39 -14.37
C GLU A 430 15.09 -16.63 -14.86
N VAL A 431 14.38 -15.55 -15.18
CA VAL A 431 13.08 -15.64 -15.87
C VAL A 431 13.32 -16.03 -17.34
N PRO A 432 12.73 -17.14 -17.84
CA PRO A 432 12.99 -17.58 -19.21
C PRO A 432 12.61 -16.53 -20.26
N GLY A 433 13.57 -16.05 -21.05
CA GLY A 433 13.35 -14.96 -22.02
C GLY A 433 12.26 -15.24 -23.06
N LYS A 434 12.07 -16.50 -23.48
CA LYS A 434 10.98 -16.89 -24.39
C LYS A 434 9.60 -16.72 -23.77
N LEU A 435 9.46 -17.06 -22.48
CA LEU A 435 8.23 -16.86 -21.72
C LEU A 435 7.94 -15.36 -21.57
N LEU A 436 8.96 -14.58 -21.16
CA LEU A 436 8.84 -13.14 -20.97
C LEU A 436 8.40 -12.45 -22.27
N SER A 437 9.07 -12.76 -23.39
CA SER A 437 8.68 -12.27 -24.71
C SER A 437 7.26 -12.68 -25.10
N ALA A 438 6.85 -13.92 -24.81
CA ALA A 438 5.48 -14.36 -25.09
C ALA A 438 4.43 -13.61 -24.25
N ALA A 439 4.73 -13.32 -22.98
CA ALA A 439 3.87 -12.52 -22.10
C ALA A 439 3.80 -11.06 -22.57
N GLN A 440 4.93 -10.43 -22.92
CA GLN A 440 4.97 -9.08 -23.50
C GLN A 440 4.17 -9.00 -24.80
N ASN A 441 4.29 -9.99 -25.69
CA ASN A 441 3.48 -10.06 -26.92
C ASN A 441 1.98 -10.19 -26.63
N LEU A 442 1.59 -10.97 -25.63
CA LEU A 442 0.19 -11.04 -25.19
C LEU A 442 -0.28 -9.70 -24.64
N ILE A 443 0.54 -9.02 -23.82
CA ILE A 443 0.21 -7.71 -23.26
C ILE A 443 -0.01 -6.69 -24.38
N GLY A 444 0.87 -6.64 -25.37
CA GLY A 444 0.72 -5.77 -26.54
C GLY A 444 -0.58 -6.06 -27.31
N ALA A 445 -0.86 -7.33 -27.61
CA ALA A 445 -2.07 -7.71 -28.33
C ALA A 445 -3.38 -7.40 -27.55
N VAL A 446 -3.39 -7.62 -26.23
CA VAL A 446 -4.52 -7.25 -25.37
C VAL A 446 -4.69 -5.73 -25.33
N THR A 447 -3.58 -5.01 -25.25
CA THR A 447 -3.55 -3.55 -25.27
C THR A 447 -4.17 -3.04 -26.58
N ASP A 448 -3.74 -3.53 -27.74
CA ASP A 448 -4.32 -3.13 -29.02
C ASP A 448 -5.82 -3.50 -29.11
N GLN A 449 -6.22 -4.69 -28.64
CA GLN A 449 -7.62 -5.11 -28.59
C GLN A 449 -8.50 -4.20 -27.69
N LEU A 450 -7.99 -3.75 -26.55
CA LEU A 450 -8.71 -2.84 -25.65
C LEU A 450 -8.75 -1.41 -26.20
N ALA A 451 -7.75 -1.00 -26.98
CA ALA A 451 -7.77 0.28 -27.68
C ALA A 451 -8.87 0.30 -28.75
N ASP A 452 -8.97 -0.81 -29.51
CA ASP A 452 -9.95 -0.96 -30.58
C ASP A 452 -11.34 -1.34 -30.07
N ALA A 453 -11.47 -1.94 -28.89
CA ALA A 453 -12.75 -2.32 -28.28
C ALA A 453 -12.63 -2.44 -26.74
N PRO A 454 -12.83 -1.34 -25.99
CA PRO A 454 -12.60 -1.23 -24.54
C PRO A 454 -13.42 -2.16 -23.63
N LEU A 455 -14.39 -2.91 -24.17
CA LEU A 455 -15.26 -3.86 -23.45
C LEU A 455 -15.29 -5.24 -24.13
N SER A 456 -14.35 -5.52 -25.03
CA SER A 456 -14.29 -6.78 -25.78
C SER A 456 -13.71 -7.96 -25.01
N ILE A 457 -13.21 -7.72 -23.80
CA ILE A 457 -12.56 -8.72 -22.94
C ILE A 457 -13.33 -8.75 -21.64
N ASP A 458 -13.66 -9.96 -21.17
CA ASP A 458 -14.37 -10.15 -19.90
C ASP A 458 -13.47 -9.91 -18.68
N GLU A 459 -14.07 -9.98 -17.49
CA GLU A 459 -13.36 -9.75 -16.23
C GLU A 459 -12.24 -10.77 -15.98
N HIS A 460 -12.42 -12.05 -16.37
CA HIS A 460 -11.42 -13.09 -16.15
C HIS A 460 -10.17 -12.87 -17.00
N ALA A 461 -10.35 -12.55 -18.28
CA ALA A 461 -9.26 -12.26 -19.18
C ALA A 461 -8.58 -10.92 -18.85
N LEU A 462 -9.35 -9.91 -18.43
CA LEU A 462 -8.79 -8.64 -17.95
C LEU A 462 -7.97 -8.84 -16.66
N ARG A 463 -8.45 -9.66 -15.73
CA ARG A 463 -7.72 -10.00 -14.51
C ARG A 463 -6.40 -10.71 -14.82
N PHE A 464 -6.43 -11.72 -15.69
CA PHE A 464 -5.21 -12.42 -16.12
C PHE A 464 -4.23 -11.47 -16.83
N PHE A 465 -4.74 -10.54 -17.65
CA PHE A 465 -3.91 -9.52 -18.29
C PHE A 465 -3.22 -8.61 -17.27
N PHE A 466 -3.92 -8.15 -16.21
CA PHE A 466 -3.29 -7.39 -15.13
C PHE A 466 -2.23 -8.21 -14.37
N ASP A 467 -2.51 -9.48 -14.09
CA ASP A 467 -1.53 -10.38 -13.46
C ASP A 467 -0.30 -10.56 -14.37
N ALA A 468 -0.48 -10.63 -15.70
CA ALA A 468 0.61 -10.68 -16.67
C ALA A 468 1.42 -9.38 -16.75
N MET A 469 0.78 -8.21 -16.74
CA MET A 469 1.50 -6.94 -16.68
C MET A 469 2.33 -6.82 -15.41
N HIS A 470 1.77 -7.17 -14.25
CA HIS A 470 2.49 -7.16 -12.99
C HIS A 470 3.67 -8.15 -13.00
N PHE A 471 3.45 -9.36 -13.55
CA PHE A 471 4.50 -10.36 -13.72
C PHE A 471 5.65 -9.86 -14.60
N VAL A 472 5.35 -9.26 -15.76
CA VAL A 472 6.38 -8.73 -16.66
C VAL A 472 7.14 -7.58 -16.01
N ALA A 473 6.44 -6.65 -15.35
CA ALA A 473 7.08 -5.50 -14.69
C ALA A 473 8.06 -5.93 -13.57
N LEU A 474 7.76 -7.00 -12.84
CA LEU A 474 8.66 -7.55 -11.83
C LEU A 474 9.75 -8.45 -12.43
N ALA A 475 9.46 -9.16 -13.52
CA ALA A 475 10.44 -9.96 -14.24
C ALA A 475 11.55 -9.10 -14.88
N GLU A 476 11.21 -7.89 -15.34
CA GLU A 476 12.18 -6.92 -15.88
C GLU A 476 13.10 -6.34 -14.79
N GLN A 477 12.64 -6.33 -13.54
CA GLN A 477 13.42 -5.92 -12.37
C GLN A 477 13.95 -7.14 -11.59
N PHE A 478 14.06 -8.31 -12.23
CA PHE A 478 14.51 -9.53 -11.58
C PHE A 478 16.00 -9.45 -11.20
N GLY A 479 16.37 -9.97 -10.03
CA GLY A 479 17.74 -9.97 -9.53
C GLY A 479 17.87 -10.81 -8.26
N GLU A 480 18.99 -10.65 -7.54
CA GLU A 480 19.34 -11.42 -6.32
C GLU A 480 18.29 -11.33 -5.20
N HIS A 481 17.42 -10.33 -5.25
CA HIS A 481 16.35 -10.11 -4.28
C HIS A 481 15.09 -10.96 -4.51
N SER A 482 15.01 -11.67 -5.63
CA SER A 482 13.83 -12.42 -6.07
C SER A 482 14.18 -13.83 -6.54
N LEU A 483 13.16 -14.69 -6.64
CA LEU A 483 13.22 -16.05 -7.16
C LEU A 483 12.23 -16.19 -8.32
N PHE A 484 12.60 -16.93 -9.36
CA PHE A 484 11.64 -17.41 -10.35
C PHE A 484 11.34 -18.88 -10.06
N ASP A 485 10.12 -19.16 -9.58
CA ASP A 485 9.70 -20.50 -9.21
C ASP A 485 8.51 -21.02 -10.01
N ILE A 486 8.47 -22.34 -10.18
CA ILE A 486 7.40 -23.07 -10.86
C ILE A 486 6.85 -24.11 -9.89
N THR A 487 5.57 -24.00 -9.59
CA THR A 487 4.85 -24.94 -8.72
C THR A 487 3.84 -25.75 -9.52
N LEU A 488 3.98 -27.08 -9.50
CA LEU A 488 3.00 -28.00 -10.07
C LEU A 488 1.91 -28.34 -9.04
N SER A 489 0.66 -28.19 -9.47
CA SER A 489 -0.53 -28.53 -8.70
C SER A 489 -1.36 -29.59 -9.43
N THR A 490 -2.00 -30.47 -8.67
CA THR A 490 -3.01 -31.39 -9.21
C THR A 490 -4.30 -30.62 -9.41
N ASP A 491 -4.83 -30.63 -10.63
CA ASP A 491 -6.07 -29.93 -10.96
C ASP A 491 -7.26 -30.74 -10.40
N ARG A 492 -7.85 -30.27 -9.29
CA ARG A 492 -8.99 -30.97 -8.64
C ARG A 492 -10.25 -31.00 -9.49
N TYR A 493 -10.31 -30.22 -10.58
CA TYR A 493 -11.49 -30.07 -11.44
C TYR A 493 -11.27 -30.62 -12.86
N ALA A 494 -10.11 -31.22 -13.14
CA ALA A 494 -9.85 -31.88 -14.42
C ALA A 494 -10.04 -33.40 -14.33
N PRO A 495 -10.50 -34.07 -15.41
CA PRO A 495 -10.41 -35.51 -15.52
C PRO A 495 -8.93 -35.95 -15.41
N ARG A 496 -8.70 -37.09 -14.72
CA ARG A 496 -7.41 -37.70 -14.30
C ARG A 496 -6.11 -37.17 -14.97
N ASP A 497 -5.10 -36.89 -14.13
CA ASP A 497 -3.69 -36.58 -14.44
C ASP A 497 -3.33 -35.24 -15.12
N LYS A 498 -4.26 -34.29 -15.25
CA LYS A 498 -3.86 -32.93 -15.65
C LYS A 498 -3.27 -32.16 -14.47
N THR A 499 -1.95 -31.97 -14.51
CA THR A 499 -1.25 -31.02 -13.65
C THR A 499 -1.39 -29.59 -14.18
N SER A 500 -1.55 -28.60 -13.31
CA SER A 500 -1.40 -27.17 -13.62
C SER A 500 -0.06 -26.67 -13.10
N ALA A 501 0.52 -25.67 -13.77
CA ALA A 501 1.74 -25.02 -13.33
C ALA A 501 1.47 -23.55 -12.99
N THR A 502 1.92 -23.09 -11.83
CA THR A 502 1.94 -21.68 -11.45
C THR A 502 3.37 -21.18 -11.58
N LEU A 503 3.58 -20.11 -12.35
CA LEU A 503 4.87 -19.44 -12.51
C LEU A 503 4.88 -18.23 -11.58
N CYS A 504 5.93 -18.04 -10.79
CA CYS A 504 6.00 -16.96 -9.81
C CYS A 504 7.33 -16.22 -9.90
N VAL A 505 7.28 -14.90 -10.05
CA VAL A 505 8.36 -14.01 -9.66
C VAL A 505 8.11 -13.67 -8.19
N ARG A 506 8.85 -14.32 -7.30
CA ARG A 506 8.68 -14.21 -5.85
C ARG A 506 9.75 -13.27 -5.29
N ASN A 507 9.33 -12.14 -4.73
CA ASN A 507 10.24 -11.31 -3.97
C ASN A 507 10.56 -11.96 -2.62
N VAL A 508 11.86 -12.03 -2.32
CA VAL A 508 12.38 -12.52 -1.04
C VAL A 508 12.88 -11.35 -0.19
N ILE A 509 13.47 -10.34 -0.83
CA ILE A 509 14.06 -9.17 -0.18
C ILE A 509 13.44 -7.91 -0.81
N PRO A 510 12.47 -7.25 -0.16
CA PRO A 510 11.79 -6.10 -0.76
C PRO A 510 12.63 -4.81 -0.72
N ALA A 511 13.76 -4.82 -0.01
CA ALA A 511 14.65 -3.68 0.20
C ALA A 511 14.89 -2.79 -1.05
N PRO A 512 15.23 -3.33 -2.23
CA PRO A 512 15.50 -2.50 -3.42
C PRO A 512 14.28 -1.71 -3.89
N PHE A 513 13.07 -2.23 -3.69
CA PHE A 513 11.84 -1.55 -4.07
C PHE A 513 11.39 -0.50 -3.04
N LEU A 514 11.71 -0.73 -1.76
CA LEU A 514 11.34 0.17 -0.67
C LEU A 514 12.31 1.35 -0.52
N ALA A 515 13.59 1.17 -0.85
CA ALA A 515 14.61 2.22 -0.71
C ALA A 515 14.25 3.55 -1.44
N PRO A 516 13.76 3.53 -2.71
CA PRO A 516 13.29 4.75 -3.38
C PRO A 516 12.13 5.44 -2.66
N ARG A 517 11.27 4.66 -1.96
CA ARG A 517 10.13 5.20 -1.20
C ARG A 517 10.61 6.02 0.01
N TYR A 518 11.66 5.58 0.69
CA TYR A 518 12.26 6.34 1.78
C TYR A 518 13.02 7.57 1.29
N ALA A 519 13.73 7.45 0.17
CA ALA A 519 14.47 8.57 -0.43
C ALA A 519 13.54 9.72 -0.88
N ALA A 520 12.32 9.39 -1.30
CA ALA A 520 11.29 10.37 -1.63
C ALA A 520 10.66 11.08 -0.44
N ALA A 521 10.77 10.52 0.78
CA ALA A 521 10.24 11.11 1.99
C ALA A 521 11.27 12.04 2.64
N ARG A 522 10.80 13.09 3.32
CA ARG A 522 11.68 13.88 4.19
C ARG A 522 12.16 13.05 5.37
N THR A 523 11.28 12.23 5.95
CA THR A 523 11.65 11.22 6.94
C THR A 523 10.66 10.06 6.89
N THR A 524 11.16 8.86 7.19
CA THR A 524 10.31 7.70 7.50
C THR A 524 10.62 7.26 8.93
N VAL A 525 9.59 7.21 9.76
CA VAL A 525 9.65 6.67 11.12
C VAL A 525 8.91 5.35 11.14
N MET A 526 9.66 4.28 11.32
CA MET A 526 9.12 2.95 11.53
C MET A 526 9.10 2.64 13.02
N PHE A 527 7.96 2.20 13.54
CA PHE A 527 7.85 1.85 14.94
C PHE A 527 7.07 0.57 15.18
N SER A 528 7.52 -0.20 16.17
CA SER A 528 7.04 -1.55 16.43
C SER A 528 7.41 -1.98 17.85
N GLY A 529 6.62 -2.85 18.46
CA GLY A 529 7.01 -3.50 19.74
C GLY A 529 8.04 -4.61 19.60
N THR A 530 8.34 -5.05 18.37
CA THR A 530 9.07 -6.30 18.09
C THR A 530 10.05 -6.11 16.93
N PHE A 531 11.05 -5.25 17.09
CA PHE A 531 12.11 -5.04 16.10
C PHE A 531 13.41 -5.78 16.42
N ASN A 532 13.37 -6.73 17.36
CA ASN A 532 14.54 -7.52 17.71
C ASN A 532 14.66 -8.74 16.78
N PRO A 533 15.77 -8.90 16.04
CA PRO A 533 16.96 -8.05 16.02
C PRO A 533 16.89 -6.92 14.97
N ARG A 534 17.43 -5.74 15.31
CA ARG A 534 17.29 -4.53 14.49
C ARG A 534 17.83 -4.68 13.06
N HIS A 535 18.93 -5.41 12.89
CA HIS A 535 19.62 -5.56 11.61
C HIS A 535 18.76 -6.33 10.60
N PHE A 536 18.03 -7.36 11.04
CA PHE A 536 17.08 -8.09 10.19
C PHE A 536 16.08 -7.17 9.49
N TYR A 537 15.43 -6.27 10.24
CA TYR A 537 14.46 -5.34 9.66
C TYR A 537 15.13 -4.25 8.83
N ARG A 538 16.26 -3.70 9.28
CA ARG A 538 17.01 -2.71 8.49
C ARG A 538 17.37 -3.26 7.11
N ASP A 539 17.96 -4.46 7.10
CA ASP A 539 18.47 -5.10 5.90
C ASP A 539 17.34 -5.51 4.95
N THR A 540 16.28 -6.13 5.48
CA THR A 540 15.17 -6.64 4.64
C THR A 540 14.21 -5.54 4.17
N LEU A 541 14.08 -4.46 4.94
CA LEU A 541 13.23 -3.32 4.57
C LEU A 541 13.97 -2.27 3.75
N GLY A 542 15.28 -2.37 3.55
CA GLY A 542 16.07 -1.47 2.68
C GLY A 542 16.36 -0.11 3.30
N LEU A 543 16.56 -0.09 4.62
CA LEU A 543 16.96 1.11 5.34
C LEU A 543 18.48 1.30 5.27
N ALA A 544 18.93 2.55 5.18
CA ALA A 544 20.35 2.87 5.13
C ALA A 544 21.08 2.51 6.44
N ASP A 545 22.40 2.29 6.38
CA ASP A 545 23.20 1.91 7.55
C ASP A 545 23.23 2.98 8.66
N ASP A 546 23.09 4.25 8.28
CA ASP A 546 23.02 5.40 9.17
C ASP A 546 21.61 5.67 9.72
N THR A 547 20.64 4.78 9.45
CA THR A 547 19.29 4.87 10.00
C THR A 547 19.35 4.91 11.52
N ARG A 548 18.71 5.95 12.08
CA ARG A 548 18.70 6.13 13.54
C ARG A 548 17.94 4.98 14.19
N TRP A 549 18.45 4.50 15.32
CA TRP A 549 17.83 3.45 16.11
C TRP A 549 17.49 3.97 17.50
N LEU A 550 16.27 3.66 17.95
CA LEU A 550 15.81 3.90 19.31
C LEU A 550 15.17 2.63 19.85
N ASP A 551 15.56 2.22 21.07
CA ASP A 551 14.90 1.15 21.82
C ASP A 551 14.36 1.76 23.11
N VAL A 552 13.05 1.99 23.15
CA VAL A 552 12.38 2.68 24.24
C VAL A 552 12.04 1.68 25.33
N ASP A 553 12.52 1.94 26.55
CA ASP A 553 12.17 1.13 27.71
C ASP A 553 10.65 1.13 27.94
N GLY A 554 10.10 -0.07 28.15
CA GLY A 554 8.71 -0.23 28.52
C GLY A 554 8.43 0.23 29.96
N PRO A 555 7.17 0.57 30.26
CA PRO A 555 6.75 0.83 31.63
C PRO A 555 6.58 -0.46 32.44
N PHE A 556 6.67 -1.61 31.76
CA PHE A 556 6.46 -2.93 32.37
C PHE A 556 7.65 -3.36 33.21
N ARG A 557 7.34 -4.02 34.32
CA ARG A 557 8.29 -4.58 35.27
C ARG A 557 8.26 -6.11 35.21
N ALA A 558 9.40 -6.74 35.42
CA ALA A 558 9.54 -8.20 35.30
C ALA A 558 8.57 -8.96 36.21
N GLU A 559 8.27 -8.41 37.40
CA GLU A 559 7.41 -9.04 38.41
C GLU A 559 5.93 -9.11 37.99
N GLN A 560 5.55 -8.41 36.91
CA GLN A 560 4.20 -8.46 36.35
C GLN A 560 3.96 -9.74 35.54
N LEU A 561 5.01 -10.30 34.92
CA LEU A 561 4.88 -11.42 34.00
C LEU A 561 5.81 -12.55 34.39
N GLN A 562 5.23 -13.63 34.92
CA GLN A 562 5.99 -14.85 35.16
C GLN A 562 6.19 -15.58 33.84
N VAL A 563 7.42 -15.65 33.34
CA VAL A 563 7.74 -16.37 32.10
C VAL A 563 8.43 -17.68 32.44
N ARG A 564 7.74 -18.80 32.24
CA ARG A 564 8.21 -20.13 32.61
C ARG A 564 8.52 -20.95 31.37
N VAL A 565 9.66 -21.64 31.36
CA VAL A 565 10.05 -22.50 30.24
C VAL A 565 9.82 -23.97 30.55
N ALA A 566 8.90 -24.61 29.83
CA ALA A 566 8.69 -26.06 29.91
C ALA A 566 9.73 -26.82 29.07
N ALA A 567 10.99 -26.73 29.47
CA ALA A 567 12.12 -27.19 28.66
C ALA A 567 12.31 -28.72 28.59
N HIS A 568 11.50 -29.47 29.32
CA HIS A 568 11.42 -30.93 29.20
C HIS A 568 10.53 -31.36 28.03
N VAL A 569 9.84 -30.43 27.37
CA VAL A 569 8.95 -30.67 26.23
C VAL A 569 9.64 -30.28 24.93
N SER A 570 9.59 -31.13 23.92
CA SER A 570 9.98 -30.79 22.54
C SER A 570 8.74 -30.74 21.66
N THR A 571 8.51 -29.63 20.94
CA THR A 571 7.37 -29.48 20.01
C THR A 571 7.75 -29.74 18.55
N ARG A 572 8.96 -30.28 18.32
CA ARG A 572 9.40 -30.68 16.97
C ARG A 572 8.49 -31.77 16.43
N TRP A 573 8.33 -31.82 15.11
CA TRP A 573 7.43 -32.75 14.44
C TRP A 573 7.59 -34.21 14.90
N ARG A 574 8.83 -34.67 15.08
CA ARG A 574 9.15 -36.04 15.52
C ARG A 574 8.75 -36.35 16.97
N ASP A 575 8.62 -35.35 17.82
CA ASP A 575 8.35 -35.48 19.25
C ASP A 575 6.89 -35.12 19.61
N ARG A 576 6.09 -34.67 18.63
CA ARG A 576 4.75 -34.11 18.86
C ARG A 576 3.83 -35.04 19.64
N GLU A 577 3.76 -36.31 19.26
CA GLU A 577 2.91 -37.29 19.95
C GLU A 577 3.31 -37.42 21.44
N ARG A 578 4.62 -37.52 21.72
CA ARG A 578 5.16 -37.63 23.08
C ARG A 578 5.01 -36.33 23.89
N SER A 579 4.88 -35.19 23.22
CA SER A 579 4.70 -33.88 23.86
C SER A 579 3.27 -33.63 24.35
N LEU A 580 2.26 -34.35 23.82
CA LEU A 580 0.84 -34.07 24.09
C LEU A 580 0.51 -34.16 25.58
N ALA A 581 0.84 -35.28 26.22
CA ALA A 581 0.53 -35.49 27.63
C ALA A 581 1.23 -34.45 28.55
N PRO A 582 2.56 -34.22 28.46
CA PRO A 582 3.22 -33.17 29.24
C PRO A 582 2.59 -31.77 29.09
N ILE A 583 2.13 -31.42 27.88
CA ILE A 583 1.46 -30.13 27.62
C ILE A 583 0.11 -30.07 28.32
N VAL A 584 -0.71 -31.11 28.18
CA VAL A 584 -2.04 -31.18 28.81
C VAL A 584 -1.93 -31.09 30.33
N GLU A 585 -1.02 -31.86 30.95
CA GLU A 585 -0.81 -31.83 32.41
C GLU A 585 -0.32 -30.46 32.89
N LEU A 586 0.54 -29.79 32.11
CA LEU A 586 1.02 -28.45 32.43
C LEU A 586 -0.12 -27.42 32.38
N ILE A 587 -0.94 -27.47 31.34
CA ILE A 587 -2.09 -26.57 31.16
C ILE A 587 -3.08 -26.76 32.31
N ALA A 588 -3.47 -28.00 32.61
CA ALA A 588 -4.39 -28.32 33.69
C ALA A 588 -3.86 -27.83 35.04
N ARG A 589 -2.62 -28.17 35.39
CA ARG A 589 -2.00 -27.72 36.65
C ARG A 589 -1.96 -26.20 36.79
N GLN A 590 -1.61 -25.48 35.73
CA GLN A 590 -1.61 -24.02 35.75
C GLN A 590 -3.02 -23.46 35.96
N TYR A 591 -4.00 -24.02 35.26
CA TYR A 591 -5.39 -23.60 35.41
C TYR A 591 -5.93 -23.87 36.82
N ASP A 592 -5.65 -25.04 37.40
CA ASP A 592 -6.06 -25.40 38.76
C ASP A 592 -5.43 -24.48 39.81
N THR A 593 -4.17 -24.08 39.59
CA THR A 593 -3.45 -23.17 40.49
C THR A 593 -4.02 -21.75 40.43
N GLN A 594 -4.41 -21.29 39.24
CA GLN A 594 -4.93 -19.95 39.03
C GLN A 594 -6.03 -19.97 37.96
N PRO A 595 -7.29 -20.24 38.34
CA PRO A 595 -8.39 -20.25 37.39
C PRO A 595 -8.62 -18.87 36.78
N GLY A 596 -8.85 -18.81 35.47
CA GLY A 596 -9.07 -17.58 34.74
C GLY A 596 -9.01 -17.79 33.24
N ASN A 597 -8.89 -16.70 32.50
CA ASN A 597 -8.84 -16.75 31.05
C ASN A 597 -7.41 -16.94 30.53
N TYR A 598 -7.21 -17.97 29.71
CA TYR A 598 -5.94 -18.29 29.08
C TYR A 598 -6.06 -18.44 27.56
N LEU A 599 -4.97 -18.16 26.85
CA LEU A 599 -4.88 -18.36 25.41
C LEU A 599 -3.74 -19.34 25.09
N GLY A 600 -4.09 -20.47 24.50
CA GLY A 600 -3.15 -21.51 24.05
C GLY A 600 -2.81 -21.36 22.57
N PHE A 601 -1.52 -21.30 22.25
CA PHE A 601 -0.99 -21.16 20.90
C PHE A 601 -0.21 -22.39 20.45
N LEU A 602 -0.64 -22.98 19.34
CA LEU A 602 -0.03 -24.17 18.73
C LEU A 602 0.51 -23.88 17.32
N SER A 603 1.39 -24.75 16.83
CA SER A 603 2.02 -24.58 15.50
C SER A 603 1.13 -24.90 14.30
N SER A 604 0.03 -25.63 14.48
CA SER A 604 -0.88 -26.02 13.41
C SER A 604 -2.25 -26.41 13.97
N PHE A 605 -3.27 -26.40 13.11
CA PHE A 605 -4.61 -26.87 13.46
C PHE A 605 -4.61 -28.34 13.89
N ASP A 606 -3.88 -29.19 13.19
CA ASP A 606 -3.74 -30.61 13.55
C ASP A 606 -3.21 -30.80 14.98
N TYR A 607 -2.12 -30.11 15.33
CA TYR A 607 -1.53 -30.21 16.66
C TYR A 607 -2.44 -29.60 17.75
N LEU A 608 -3.15 -28.51 17.42
CA LEU A 608 -4.19 -27.94 18.26
C LEU A 608 -5.30 -28.94 18.57
N GLN A 609 -5.83 -29.62 17.55
CA GLN A 609 -6.89 -30.61 17.75
C GLN A 609 -6.43 -31.78 18.61
N GLN A 610 -5.20 -32.28 18.41
CA GLN A 610 -4.64 -33.36 19.23
C GLN A 610 -4.51 -32.97 20.71
N VAL A 611 -3.98 -31.77 21.00
CA VAL A 611 -3.87 -31.26 22.39
C VAL A 611 -5.26 -31.08 23.02
N VAL A 612 -6.20 -30.48 22.30
CA VAL A 612 -7.55 -30.21 22.82
C VAL A 612 -8.36 -31.49 23.02
N ALA A 613 -8.22 -32.48 22.11
CA ALA A 613 -8.86 -33.77 22.26
C ALA A 613 -8.40 -34.47 23.55
N LEU A 614 -7.07 -34.54 23.77
CA LEU A 614 -6.50 -35.15 24.96
C LEU A 614 -6.85 -34.36 26.24
N LEU A 615 -6.91 -33.03 26.17
CA LEU A 615 -7.31 -32.17 27.29
C LEU A 615 -8.77 -32.44 27.70
N ARG A 616 -9.69 -32.56 26.73
CA ARG A 616 -11.10 -32.89 26.98
C ARG A 616 -11.28 -34.31 27.52
N GLU A 617 -10.45 -35.25 27.09
CA GLU A 617 -10.47 -36.63 27.59
C GLU A 617 -10.04 -36.71 29.06
N ARG A 618 -8.94 -36.03 29.43
CA ARG A 618 -8.35 -36.13 30.78
C ARG A 618 -8.93 -35.13 31.78
N HIS A 619 -9.38 -33.97 31.31
CA HIS A 619 -9.87 -32.87 32.14
C HIS A 619 -11.18 -32.31 31.55
N PRO A 620 -12.29 -33.10 31.57
CA PRO A 620 -13.55 -32.74 30.92
C PRO A 620 -14.21 -31.48 31.47
N ASP A 621 -13.90 -31.10 32.71
CA ASP A 621 -14.46 -29.93 33.38
C ASP A 621 -13.81 -28.60 32.96
N LEU A 622 -12.68 -28.63 32.23
CA LEU A 622 -12.02 -27.41 31.78
C LEU A 622 -12.82 -26.74 30.63
N PRO A 623 -13.24 -25.47 30.78
CA PRO A 623 -13.91 -24.75 29.70
C PRO A 623 -12.93 -24.46 28.57
N VAL A 624 -13.11 -25.09 27.41
CA VAL A 624 -12.21 -24.96 26.26
C VAL A 624 -12.93 -24.62 24.97
N TRP A 625 -12.37 -23.72 24.17
CA TRP A 625 -12.85 -23.43 22.81
C TRP A 625 -11.68 -23.24 21.84
N THR A 626 -11.95 -23.41 20.55
CA THR A 626 -10.89 -23.51 19.52
C THR A 626 -11.16 -22.59 18.34
N GLN A 627 -10.08 -22.06 17.78
CA GLN A 627 -10.08 -21.46 16.45
C GLN A 627 -10.37 -22.54 15.40
N GLU A 628 -11.22 -22.21 14.43
CA GLU A 628 -11.48 -23.05 13.26
C GLU A 628 -10.74 -22.54 12.01
N PRO A 629 -10.36 -23.43 11.07
CA PRO A 629 -9.81 -23.01 9.79
C PRO A 629 -10.83 -22.18 9.00
N GLY A 630 -10.38 -21.04 8.45
CA GLY A 630 -11.22 -20.23 7.56
C GLY A 630 -12.26 -19.34 8.25
N MET A 631 -12.17 -19.11 9.57
CA MET A 631 -13.04 -18.16 10.28
C MET A 631 -13.07 -16.79 9.57
N ASP A 632 -14.29 -16.32 9.29
CA ASP A 632 -14.56 -14.96 8.85
C ASP A 632 -14.41 -13.94 10.01
N GLU A 633 -14.70 -12.67 9.75
CA GLU A 633 -14.54 -11.59 10.75
C GLU A 633 -15.50 -11.79 11.93
N ALA A 634 -16.77 -12.14 11.67
CA ALA A 634 -17.78 -12.36 12.69
C ALA A 634 -17.44 -13.54 13.61
N ALA A 635 -16.95 -14.66 13.06
CA ALA A 635 -16.53 -15.82 13.85
C ALA A 635 -15.28 -15.51 14.71
N ARG A 636 -14.37 -14.67 14.22
CA ARG A 636 -13.21 -14.21 15.01
C ARG A 636 -13.64 -13.32 16.18
N ASP A 637 -14.56 -12.40 15.93
CA ASP A 637 -15.09 -11.53 16.98
C ASP A 637 -15.84 -12.34 18.04
N ALA A 638 -16.63 -13.34 17.61
CA ALA A 638 -17.30 -14.27 18.53
C ALA A 638 -16.32 -15.10 19.36
N PHE A 639 -15.21 -15.57 18.78
CA PHE A 639 -14.15 -16.27 19.52
C PHE A 639 -13.54 -15.37 20.61
N LEU A 640 -13.31 -14.10 20.31
CA LEU A 640 -12.72 -13.14 21.22
C LEU A 640 -13.68 -12.64 22.29
N ALA A 641 -14.95 -12.47 21.94
CA ALA A 641 -15.99 -12.06 22.87
C ALA A 641 -16.12 -13.02 24.07
N ARG A 642 -15.80 -14.30 23.89
CA ARG A 642 -15.78 -15.29 24.97
C ARG A 642 -14.82 -14.94 26.10
N PHE A 643 -13.68 -14.30 25.82
CA PHE A 643 -12.77 -13.82 26.86
C PHE A 643 -13.33 -12.65 27.68
N ARG A 644 -14.35 -11.96 27.17
CA ARG A 644 -15.02 -10.86 27.87
C ARG A 644 -16.24 -11.34 28.64
N THR A 645 -16.97 -12.30 28.08
CA THR A 645 -18.21 -12.84 28.67
C THR A 645 -17.94 -13.95 29.66
N MET A 646 -16.98 -14.84 29.38
CA MET A 646 -16.52 -15.88 30.28
C MET A 646 -15.44 -15.32 31.20
N ARG A 647 -15.56 -15.57 32.50
CA ARG A 647 -14.54 -15.19 33.48
C ARG A 647 -13.40 -16.19 33.61
N GLN A 648 -13.60 -17.42 33.11
CA GLN A 648 -12.65 -18.53 33.22
C GLN A 648 -12.77 -19.44 32.00
N GLY A 649 -11.63 -19.84 31.45
CA GLY A 649 -11.55 -20.83 30.37
C GLY A 649 -10.36 -20.61 29.44
N ILE A 650 -10.17 -21.53 28.49
CA ILE A 650 -9.00 -21.58 27.62
C ILE A 650 -9.42 -21.56 26.15
N GLY A 651 -9.08 -20.47 25.47
CA GLY A 651 -9.16 -20.40 24.02
C GLY A 651 -7.89 -20.98 23.39
N PHE A 652 -8.01 -21.78 22.33
CA PHE A 652 -6.88 -22.30 21.58
C PHE A 652 -6.86 -21.76 20.16
N ALA A 653 -5.69 -21.30 19.70
CA ALA A 653 -5.47 -20.73 18.39
C ALA A 653 -4.14 -21.17 17.78
N VAL A 654 -3.99 -20.99 16.46
CA VAL A 654 -2.71 -21.20 15.76
C VAL A 654 -1.87 -19.93 15.85
N LEU A 655 -0.59 -20.08 16.23
CA LEU A 655 0.34 -18.95 16.35
C LEU A 655 0.61 -18.30 14.97
N GLY A 656 0.62 -16.96 14.92
CA GLY A 656 0.77 -16.20 13.68
C GLY A 656 -0.52 -16.02 12.88
N GLY A 657 -1.66 -16.48 13.41
CA GLY A 657 -2.99 -16.19 12.87
C GLY A 657 -3.60 -14.90 13.41
N ALA A 658 -4.87 -14.64 13.06
CA ALA A 658 -5.62 -13.42 13.42
C ALA A 658 -5.66 -13.12 14.93
N PHE A 659 -5.56 -14.14 15.79
CA PHE A 659 -5.64 -13.99 17.24
C PHE A 659 -4.31 -13.67 17.93
N SER A 660 -3.18 -13.85 17.23
CA SER A 660 -1.86 -13.47 17.76
C SER A 660 -1.58 -11.97 17.65
N GLU A 661 -2.31 -11.27 16.77
CA GLU A 661 -2.07 -9.88 16.41
C GLU A 661 -3.34 -9.01 16.39
N GLY A 662 -3.34 -7.87 17.08
CA GLY A 662 -4.37 -6.82 16.92
C GLY A 662 -5.63 -7.00 17.78
N VAL A 663 -5.59 -7.86 18.79
CA VAL A 663 -6.68 -8.07 19.76
C VAL A 663 -6.38 -7.34 21.07
N ASP A 664 -7.37 -6.64 21.60
CA ASP A 664 -7.31 -5.95 22.90
C ASP A 664 -8.11 -6.73 23.96
N LEU A 665 -7.37 -7.53 24.75
CA LEU A 665 -7.82 -8.21 25.96
C LEU A 665 -7.00 -7.66 27.12
N THR A 666 -7.63 -6.92 28.03
CA THR A 666 -6.96 -6.20 29.12
C THR A 666 -7.37 -6.73 30.49
N GLY A 667 -6.48 -6.59 31.49
CA GLY A 667 -6.74 -7.01 32.85
C GLY A 667 -7.14 -8.49 32.95
N GLN A 668 -8.25 -8.76 33.64
CA GLN A 668 -8.72 -10.13 33.89
C GLN A 668 -9.28 -10.84 32.64
N GLN A 669 -9.37 -10.17 31.49
CA GLN A 669 -9.82 -10.80 30.24
C GLN A 669 -8.81 -11.83 29.72
N LEU A 670 -7.53 -11.72 30.08
CA LEU A 670 -6.50 -12.69 29.75
C LEU A 670 -5.37 -12.66 30.80
N ILE A 671 -5.32 -13.68 31.66
CA ILE A 671 -4.35 -13.75 32.76
C ILE A 671 -3.12 -14.62 32.43
N GLY A 672 -3.13 -15.31 31.30
CA GLY A 672 -1.97 -16.06 30.87
C GLY A 672 -2.04 -16.62 29.46
N ALA A 673 -0.90 -17.11 28.99
CA ALA A 673 -0.78 -17.73 27.68
C ALA A 673 0.11 -18.98 27.73
N PHE A 674 -0.26 -19.99 26.94
CA PHE A 674 0.55 -21.17 26.70
C PHE A 674 1.04 -21.15 25.27
N ILE A 675 2.35 -21.17 25.03
CA ILE A 675 2.93 -21.10 23.70
C ILE A 675 3.76 -22.37 23.45
N ALA A 676 3.14 -23.38 22.81
CA ALA A 676 3.76 -24.67 22.50
C ALA A 676 4.29 -24.72 21.08
N THR A 677 5.18 -23.78 20.77
CA THR A 677 5.96 -23.71 19.52
C THR A 677 6.93 -22.54 19.57
N LEU A 678 7.95 -22.51 18.70
CA LEU A 678 8.75 -21.31 18.41
C LEU A 678 8.16 -20.44 17.29
N GLY A 679 6.99 -20.79 16.76
CA GLY A 679 6.34 -20.04 15.68
C GLY A 679 7.07 -20.07 14.33
N LEU A 680 8.07 -20.94 14.20
CA LEU A 680 8.89 -21.07 13.00
C LEU A 680 7.97 -21.32 11.78
N PRO A 681 8.17 -20.58 10.68
CA PRO A 681 7.58 -20.92 9.38
C PRO A 681 7.76 -22.40 9.03
N GLN A 682 6.82 -22.93 8.25
CA GLN A 682 6.87 -24.33 7.83
C GLN A 682 8.12 -24.59 6.99
N VAL A 683 8.81 -25.70 7.24
CA VAL A 683 9.88 -26.15 6.35
C VAL A 683 9.23 -26.72 5.09
N ASN A 684 9.44 -26.04 3.96
CA ASN A 684 8.97 -26.45 2.65
C ASN A 684 9.94 -25.94 1.59
N ASP A 685 9.79 -26.41 0.35
CA ASP A 685 10.76 -26.09 -0.70
C ASP A 685 10.85 -24.58 -0.98
N ILE A 686 9.74 -23.84 -0.88
CA ILE A 686 9.72 -22.38 -1.06
C ILE A 686 10.57 -21.70 0.01
N ASN A 687 10.32 -22.02 1.28
CA ASN A 687 11.04 -21.42 2.41
C ASN A 687 12.51 -21.82 2.40
N GLU A 688 12.86 -23.03 1.97
CA GLU A 688 14.26 -23.42 1.80
C GLU A 688 14.98 -22.63 0.70
N GLN A 689 14.29 -22.28 -0.40
CA GLN A 689 14.89 -21.39 -1.40
C GLN A 689 14.99 -19.96 -0.90
N MET A 690 13.96 -19.45 -0.21
CA MET A 690 14.05 -18.14 0.46
C MET A 690 15.22 -18.10 1.46
N ARG A 691 15.43 -19.19 2.22
CA ARG A 691 16.57 -19.35 3.13
C ARG A 691 17.88 -19.23 2.38
N ARG A 692 18.06 -19.95 1.27
CA ARG A 692 19.28 -19.89 0.45
C ARG A 692 19.53 -18.48 -0.11
N THR A 693 18.49 -17.80 -0.60
CA THR A 693 18.61 -16.41 -1.09
C THR A 693 19.04 -15.46 0.01
N LEU A 694 18.42 -15.53 1.20
CA LEU A 694 18.79 -14.70 2.34
C LEU A 694 20.19 -15.05 2.86
N ASP A 695 20.59 -16.32 2.81
CA ASP A 695 21.93 -16.77 3.17
C ASP A 695 23.00 -16.22 2.23
N ALA A 696 22.76 -16.28 0.93
CA ALA A 696 23.67 -15.73 -0.08
C ALA A 696 23.87 -14.21 0.09
N ARG A 697 22.80 -13.49 0.51
CA ARG A 697 22.84 -12.05 0.65
C ARG A 697 23.40 -11.57 2.00
N PHE A 698 23.03 -12.25 3.10
CA PHE A 698 23.27 -11.75 4.46
C PHE A 698 24.09 -12.71 5.34
N GLY A 699 24.41 -13.91 4.86
CA GLY A 699 25.17 -14.92 5.61
C GLY A 699 24.43 -15.53 6.80
N ASN A 700 23.13 -15.27 6.95
CA ASN A 700 22.31 -15.79 8.05
C ASN A 700 20.90 -16.20 7.58
N GLY A 701 20.84 -17.09 6.58
CA GLY A 701 19.58 -17.46 5.95
C GLY A 701 18.60 -18.15 6.90
N TYR A 702 19.10 -19.01 7.80
CA TYR A 702 18.22 -19.72 8.75
C TYR A 702 17.49 -18.76 9.68
N ASP A 703 18.19 -17.78 10.25
CA ASP A 703 17.57 -16.86 11.18
C ASP A 703 16.58 -15.93 10.49
N TYR A 704 16.95 -15.41 9.31
CA TYR A 704 16.12 -14.48 8.53
C TYR A 704 14.85 -15.14 8.00
N THR A 705 14.90 -16.43 7.65
CA THR A 705 13.71 -17.17 7.18
C THR A 705 12.89 -17.73 8.32
N TYR A 706 13.52 -18.29 9.36
CA TYR A 706 12.83 -19.08 10.36
C TYR A 706 12.81 -18.47 11.75
N LEU A 707 13.99 -18.22 12.34
CA LEU A 707 14.10 -17.89 13.76
C LEU A 707 13.48 -16.54 14.11
N TYR A 708 13.88 -15.46 13.42
CA TYR A 708 13.43 -14.11 13.75
C TYR A 708 11.92 -13.93 13.51
N PRO A 709 11.35 -14.33 12.35
CA PRO A 709 9.91 -14.25 12.16
C PRO A 709 9.11 -15.13 13.13
N GLY A 710 9.66 -16.28 13.54
CA GLY A 710 9.02 -17.17 14.51
C GLY A 710 8.96 -16.55 15.91
N LEU A 711 10.10 -16.07 16.41
CA LEU A 711 10.20 -15.45 17.73
C LEU A 711 9.41 -14.14 17.81
N GLN A 712 9.34 -13.36 16.73
CA GLN A 712 8.48 -12.19 16.65
C GLN A 712 7.01 -12.55 16.99
N LYS A 713 6.48 -13.64 16.42
CA LYS A 713 5.11 -14.11 16.70
C LYS A 713 4.92 -14.54 18.15
N VAL A 714 5.92 -15.21 18.72
CA VAL A 714 5.93 -15.61 20.14
C VAL A 714 5.82 -14.39 21.04
N VAL A 715 6.64 -13.36 20.78
CA VAL A 715 6.64 -12.12 21.57
C VAL A 715 5.33 -11.35 21.42
N GLN A 716 4.78 -11.25 20.21
CA GLN A 716 3.48 -10.62 19.96
C GLN A 716 2.34 -11.33 20.71
N ALA A 717 2.36 -12.68 20.73
CA ALA A 717 1.37 -13.49 21.41
C ALA A 717 1.48 -13.39 22.93
N ALA A 718 2.69 -13.50 23.48
CA ALA A 718 2.95 -13.32 24.91
C ALA A 718 2.62 -11.90 25.39
N GLY A 719 2.91 -10.89 24.58
CA GLY A 719 2.55 -9.49 24.84
C GLY A 719 1.04 -9.21 24.85
N ARG A 720 0.18 -10.22 24.63
CA ARG A 720 -1.28 -10.12 24.88
C ARG A 720 -1.61 -10.18 26.36
N VAL A 721 -0.77 -10.80 27.19
CA VAL A 721 -1.02 -10.95 28.62
C VAL A 721 -0.80 -9.64 29.38
N ILE A 722 0.14 -8.80 28.93
CA ILE A 722 0.46 -7.52 29.58
C ILE A 722 0.25 -6.37 28.59
N ARG A 723 -0.74 -5.52 28.87
CA ARG A 723 -1.13 -4.35 28.06
C ARG A 723 -1.00 -3.04 28.83
N THR A 724 -1.29 -3.08 30.13
CA THR A 724 -1.27 -1.95 31.06
C THR A 724 -0.21 -2.14 32.15
N GLU A 725 0.10 -1.06 32.88
CA GLU A 725 1.07 -1.09 33.99
C GLU A 725 0.59 -1.88 35.21
N ASP A 726 -0.71 -2.21 35.25
CA ASP A 726 -1.35 -2.93 36.35
C ASP A 726 -1.61 -4.41 36.01
N ASP A 727 -1.50 -4.79 34.73
CA ASP A 727 -1.70 -6.17 34.31
C ASP A 727 -0.67 -7.08 34.95
N ARG A 728 -1.12 -8.29 35.30
CA ARG A 728 -0.28 -9.38 35.81
C ARG A 728 -0.69 -10.69 35.16
N GLY A 729 0.28 -11.55 34.88
CA GLY A 729 -0.03 -12.85 34.31
C GLY A 729 1.15 -13.79 34.19
N VAL A 730 0.90 -14.91 33.53
CA VAL A 730 1.87 -15.98 33.33
C VAL A 730 1.96 -16.37 31.85
N VAL A 731 3.18 -16.56 31.36
CA VAL A 731 3.44 -17.09 30.02
C VAL A 731 4.25 -18.36 30.17
N HIS A 732 3.71 -19.45 29.63
CA HIS A 732 4.43 -20.72 29.50
C HIS A 732 4.99 -20.85 28.09
N LEU A 733 6.32 -20.82 27.99
CA LEU A 733 7.07 -21.10 26.76
C LEU A 733 7.39 -22.58 26.72
N ILE A 734 6.65 -23.34 25.92
CA ILE A 734 6.66 -24.80 25.96
C ILE A 734 7.47 -25.33 24.79
N ASP A 735 8.79 -25.35 24.94
CA ASP A 735 9.75 -26.03 24.06
C ASP A 735 11.18 -25.99 24.69
N ASP A 736 11.98 -27.04 24.54
CA ASP A 736 13.37 -27.09 24.99
C ASP A 736 14.24 -26.01 24.34
N ARG A 737 13.93 -25.60 23.10
CA ARG A 737 14.71 -24.59 22.37
C ARG A 737 14.69 -23.22 23.01
N TYR A 738 13.72 -22.90 23.87
CA TYR A 738 13.72 -21.64 24.61
C TYR A 738 14.88 -21.49 25.60
N ARG A 739 15.57 -22.59 25.97
CA ARG A 739 16.81 -22.53 26.77
C ARG A 739 18.03 -22.05 25.98
N ARG A 740 17.99 -22.14 24.65
CA ARG A 740 19.14 -21.81 23.80
C ARG A 740 19.47 -20.32 23.89
N SER A 741 20.76 -20.01 23.95
CA SER A 741 21.23 -18.64 24.20
C SER A 741 20.78 -17.65 23.12
N GLU A 742 20.79 -18.10 21.86
CA GLU A 742 20.37 -17.36 20.69
C GLU A 742 18.87 -17.04 20.72
N VAL A 743 18.04 -17.94 21.27
CA VAL A 743 16.59 -17.73 21.44
C VAL A 743 16.34 -16.75 22.59
N ARG A 744 17.00 -16.93 23.74
CA ARG A 744 16.83 -16.05 24.91
C ARG A 744 17.18 -14.59 24.61
N ARG A 745 18.19 -14.34 23.77
CA ARG A 745 18.59 -12.99 23.34
C ARG A 745 17.53 -12.25 22.50
N LEU A 746 16.60 -13.01 21.89
CA LEU A 746 15.53 -12.45 21.05
C LEU A 746 14.27 -12.11 21.87
N LEU A 747 14.13 -12.67 23.07
CA LEU A 747 13.02 -12.36 23.97
C LEU A 747 13.15 -10.94 24.55
N PRO A 748 12.03 -10.29 24.96
CA PRO A 748 12.07 -8.97 25.58
C PRO A 748 12.98 -8.95 26.81
N ARG A 749 13.85 -7.94 26.89
CA ARG A 749 14.87 -7.82 27.94
C ARG A 749 14.31 -7.73 29.35
N TRP A 750 13.09 -7.22 29.50
CA TRP A 750 12.43 -7.08 30.80
C TRP A 750 11.82 -8.40 31.30
N TRP A 751 11.77 -9.47 30.50
CA TRP A 751 11.29 -10.77 30.95
C TRP A 751 12.33 -11.45 31.83
N GLN A 752 11.93 -11.82 33.05
CA GLN A 752 12.64 -12.81 33.85
C GLN A 752 12.13 -14.20 33.45
N VAL A 753 13.01 -14.96 32.80
CA VAL A 753 12.68 -16.27 32.23
C VAL A 753 13.23 -17.37 33.14
N ASP A 754 12.30 -18.10 33.76
CA ASP A 754 12.52 -19.19 34.73
C ASP A 754 12.52 -20.59 34.08
#